data_AF-A0A2P5B447-F1
#
_entry.id   AF-A0A2P5B447-F1
#
_cell.length_a   1.000
_cell.length_b   1.000
_cell.length_c   1.000
_cell.angle_alpha   90.00
_cell.angle_beta   90.00
_cell.angle_gamma   90.00
#
_symmetry.space_group_name_H-M   'P 1'
#
loop_
_entity.id
_entity.type
_entity.pdbx_description
1 polymer ?
#
loop_
_entity_poly.entity_id
_entity_poly.type
_entity_poly.pdbx_seq_one_letter_code
_entity_poly.pdbx_strand_id
1 'polypeptide(L)'
;MDVLKTQQLSSRPMEKVIVHPLVLLSIVDNYNRVAKDTRKRVVGVLLGSSFKGTVDVSNSYAVPFEEDEKDPSIWFLDHNYHESMFSMFKRINAKEHVLGWYSTGPKLRENDLDIHSLFHNYVPNPVLVIIDVQPKELGIPTKAYFDVEEVKENATQKSQKIFVHVPSEIAAHEVEEIGVEHLLRDVKDTTISTLATEVTGKLTALKGLDARLREIRGYLDLVIDEKLPLNHEILYHLQDIFNLLPNLNVTELIKGFAVKTNDMMLVIYLSSLIRSVIALHNLINNKMLNKEHEKAEDAKPAAVPADIYYRKAKEEGWRARSAFKLLQIDEEFNIFEGVKRVVDLCAAPGSWSQVLSRKLYLPAKLSPDSKDGDLPLIVAIDLQPMAPIEGVIQVQGDITNARTIEVVIRHFDGCKADLVVCDGAPDVTGLHDMDEFVQSQLILAGLTVVTHVLREGGKFVAKIFRGKDTSLLYCQLKLFFPTVTFAKPKSSRNSSIEAFAVCENYSPPEGFNPKDLHRLLEEVGSPSGAEDLGTELIHGDQPVFKVFLYANTNDQSVNFELDMDCSSGWLEGPNKVYIPFLACGDLSGYDSDRSYPLPKVAEGTYQSLDPVQPPIAPPYKRALEMKKASSQGIRELEKLSLDS
;
A
#
# COMPACT_ATOMS: atom_id res chain seq x y z
N MET A 1 -37.02 -45.32 -47.57
CA MET A 1 -37.67 -44.47 -46.54
C MET A 1 -36.63 -44.12 -45.46
N ASP A 2 -35.36 -43.89 -45.77
CA ASP A 2 -34.77 -42.72 -46.44
C ASP A 2 -35.34 -41.36 -46.07
N VAL A 3 -34.44 -40.61 -45.42
CA VAL A 3 -34.26 -39.16 -45.48
C VAL A 3 -35.38 -38.33 -44.85
N LEU A 4 -35.19 -37.86 -43.59
CA LEU A 4 -35.72 -36.59 -43.02
C LEU A 4 -35.53 -36.47 -41.48
N LYS A 5 -34.38 -36.89 -40.92
CA LYS A 5 -34.06 -36.62 -39.49
C LYS A 5 -32.64 -36.10 -39.25
N THR A 6 -32.10 -35.30 -40.18
CA THR A 6 -30.74 -34.75 -40.07
C THR A 6 -30.67 -33.23 -40.27
N GLN A 7 -31.75 -32.50 -39.99
CA GLN A 7 -31.72 -31.03 -39.96
C GLN A 7 -32.55 -30.50 -38.79
N GLN A 8 -31.99 -30.62 -37.59
CA GLN A 8 -32.28 -29.76 -36.44
C GLN A 8 -31.17 -30.00 -35.40
N LEU A 9 -29.91 -29.81 -35.79
CA LEU A 9 -28.93 -29.37 -34.81
C LEU A 9 -29.31 -27.93 -34.50
N SER A 10 -30.16 -27.76 -33.48
CA SER A 10 -30.33 -26.47 -32.80
C SER A 10 -28.93 -25.96 -32.49
N SER A 11 -28.54 -24.85 -33.11
CA SER A 11 -27.29 -24.17 -32.78
C SER A 11 -27.28 -23.95 -31.26
N ARG A 12 -26.29 -24.52 -30.57
CA ARG A 12 -26.13 -24.24 -29.14
C ARG A 12 -26.01 -22.72 -28.96
N PRO A 13 -26.70 -22.13 -27.96
CA PRO A 13 -26.57 -20.72 -27.68
C PRO A 13 -25.11 -20.37 -27.39
N MET A 14 -24.72 -19.16 -27.77
CA MET A 14 -23.38 -18.64 -27.50
C MET A 14 -23.23 -18.43 -25.99
N GLU A 15 -22.30 -19.14 -25.38
CA GLU A 15 -22.10 -19.10 -23.92
C GLU A 15 -21.10 -18.01 -23.52
N LYS A 16 -20.09 -17.79 -24.37
CA LYS A 16 -18.95 -16.92 -24.03
C LYS A 16 -18.21 -16.41 -25.26
N VAL A 17 -17.68 -15.20 -25.16
CA VAL A 17 -16.82 -14.59 -26.18
C VAL A 17 -15.46 -14.26 -25.56
N ILE A 18 -14.40 -14.75 -26.19
CA ILE A 18 -13.01 -14.50 -25.82
C ILE A 18 -12.41 -13.55 -26.85
N VAL A 19 -11.86 -12.43 -26.40
CA VAL A 19 -11.24 -11.43 -27.27
C VAL A 19 -9.76 -11.32 -26.95
N HIS A 20 -8.91 -11.55 -27.94
CA HIS A 20 -7.46 -11.49 -27.73
C HIS A 20 -6.92 -10.05 -27.66
N PRO A 21 -5.86 -9.79 -26.87
CA PRO A 21 -5.22 -8.47 -26.81
C PRO A 21 -4.80 -7.92 -28.18
N LEU A 22 -4.37 -8.78 -29.10
CA LEU A 22 -4.02 -8.37 -30.47
C LEU A 22 -5.21 -7.69 -31.17
N VAL A 23 -6.42 -8.20 -30.99
CA VAL A 23 -7.65 -7.65 -31.57
C VAL A 23 -7.93 -6.27 -31.00
N LEU A 24 -7.77 -6.10 -29.68
CA LEU A 24 -7.95 -4.79 -29.03
C LEU A 24 -6.96 -3.77 -29.58
N LEU A 25 -5.67 -4.13 -29.66
CA LEU A 25 -4.64 -3.24 -30.20
C LEU A 25 -4.89 -2.88 -31.67
N SER A 26 -5.30 -3.86 -32.49
CA SER A 26 -5.68 -3.63 -33.90
C SER A 26 -6.84 -2.63 -34.01
N ILE A 27 -7.85 -2.76 -33.15
CA ILE A 27 -9.03 -1.90 -33.18
C ILE A 27 -8.72 -0.48 -32.70
N VAL A 28 -7.86 -0.33 -31.69
CA VAL A 28 -7.34 0.99 -31.27
C VAL A 28 -6.52 1.64 -32.39
N ASP A 29 -5.68 0.88 -33.10
CA ASP A 29 -4.94 1.37 -34.26
C ASP A 29 -5.90 1.81 -35.40
N ASN A 30 -6.91 1.00 -35.71
CA ASN A 30 -7.92 1.33 -36.72
C ASN A 30 -8.69 2.61 -36.36
N TYR A 31 -9.06 2.78 -35.09
CA TYR A 31 -9.67 4.02 -34.60
C TYR A 31 -8.74 5.23 -34.79
N ASN A 32 -7.47 5.09 -34.44
CA ASN A 32 -6.49 6.17 -34.56
C ASN A 32 -6.22 6.59 -36.02
N ARG A 33 -6.36 5.67 -36.99
CA ARG A 33 -6.17 5.97 -38.41
C ARG A 33 -7.36 6.68 -39.04
N VAL A 34 -8.57 6.35 -38.62
CA VAL A 34 -9.81 6.76 -39.32
C VAL A 34 -10.59 7.82 -38.56
N ALA A 35 -10.72 7.66 -37.25
CA ALA A 35 -11.70 8.37 -36.44
C ALA A 35 -11.10 9.25 -35.34
N LYS A 36 -9.76 9.33 -35.24
CA LYS A 36 -9.07 10.20 -34.29
C LYS A 36 -9.55 11.65 -34.46
N ASP A 37 -9.95 12.27 -33.35
CA ASP A 37 -10.49 13.64 -33.30
C ASP A 37 -11.84 13.85 -34.01
N THR A 38 -12.53 12.77 -34.38
CA THR A 38 -13.88 12.81 -34.96
C THR A 38 -14.92 12.16 -34.04
N ARG A 39 -16.20 12.36 -34.34
CA ARG A 39 -17.32 11.64 -33.68
C ARG A 39 -17.68 10.34 -34.40
N LYS A 40 -16.94 9.96 -35.44
CA LYS A 40 -17.20 8.77 -36.24
C LYS A 40 -16.82 7.51 -35.45
N ARG A 41 -17.55 6.44 -35.72
CA ARG A 41 -17.19 5.09 -35.26
C ARG A 41 -16.52 4.32 -36.38
N VAL A 42 -15.73 3.33 -35.99
CA VAL A 42 -15.09 2.39 -36.90
C VAL A 42 -15.80 1.05 -36.76
N VAL A 43 -16.13 0.46 -37.90
CA VAL A 43 -16.70 -0.87 -38.01
C VAL A 43 -15.70 -1.78 -38.70
N GLY A 44 -15.63 -3.03 -38.25
CA GLY A 44 -14.79 -4.02 -38.91
C GLY A 44 -15.23 -5.44 -38.61
N VAL A 45 -14.53 -6.38 -39.23
CA VAL A 45 -14.86 -7.80 -39.17
C VAL A 45 -14.00 -8.49 -38.13
N LEU A 46 -14.63 -9.38 -37.37
CA LEU A 46 -13.96 -10.26 -36.40
C LEU A 46 -13.69 -11.62 -37.04
N LEU A 47 -12.44 -12.06 -36.89
CA LEU A 47 -11.96 -13.35 -37.36
C LEU A 47 -11.53 -14.22 -36.18
N GLY A 48 -11.70 -15.52 -36.33
CA GLY A 48 -11.22 -16.48 -35.35
C GLY A 48 -11.89 -17.83 -35.53
N SER A 49 -12.11 -18.52 -34.41
CA SER A 49 -12.75 -19.82 -34.38
C SER A 49 -13.89 -19.88 -33.37
N SER A 50 -14.86 -20.76 -33.59
CA SER A 50 -15.94 -21.02 -32.65
C SER A 50 -15.96 -22.49 -32.30
N PHE A 51 -15.95 -22.81 -31.01
CA PHE A 51 -15.97 -24.18 -30.53
C PHE A 51 -16.87 -24.32 -29.31
N LYS A 52 -17.82 -25.26 -29.38
CA LYS A 52 -18.74 -25.63 -28.28
C LYS A 52 -19.43 -24.43 -27.60
N GLY A 53 -19.87 -23.43 -28.37
CA GLY A 53 -20.56 -22.25 -27.83
C GLY A 53 -19.63 -21.15 -27.30
N THR A 54 -18.30 -21.37 -27.32
CA THR A 54 -17.30 -20.33 -27.09
C THR A 54 -16.82 -19.76 -28.43
N VAL A 55 -16.87 -18.43 -28.56
CA VAL A 55 -16.36 -17.71 -29.72
C VAL A 55 -15.01 -17.11 -29.37
N ASP A 56 -13.96 -17.57 -30.05
CA ASP A 56 -12.57 -17.18 -29.82
C ASP A 56 -12.10 -16.25 -30.94
N VAL A 57 -11.99 -14.96 -30.61
CA VAL A 57 -11.64 -13.90 -31.55
C VAL A 57 -10.12 -13.66 -31.51
N SER A 58 -9.44 -14.16 -32.54
CA SER A 58 -7.99 -14.08 -32.67
C SER A 58 -7.51 -12.87 -33.47
N ASN A 59 -8.30 -12.40 -34.44
CA ASN A 59 -7.87 -11.38 -35.38
C ASN A 59 -9.03 -10.47 -35.84
N SER A 60 -8.71 -9.32 -36.41
CA SER A 60 -9.70 -8.39 -36.94
C SER A 60 -9.12 -7.46 -38.00
N TYR A 61 -9.98 -6.90 -38.84
CA TYR A 61 -9.63 -5.83 -39.76
C TYR A 61 -10.79 -4.84 -39.90
N ALA A 62 -10.47 -3.56 -40.12
CA ALA A 62 -11.46 -2.53 -40.39
C ALA A 62 -12.02 -2.65 -41.81
N VAL A 63 -13.29 -2.31 -41.99
CA VAL A 63 -13.94 -2.18 -43.30
C VAL A 63 -14.28 -0.71 -43.51
N PRO A 64 -14.10 -0.15 -44.73
CA PRO A 64 -14.58 1.18 -45.04
C PRO A 64 -16.07 1.30 -44.69
N PHE A 65 -16.36 2.17 -43.72
CA PHE A 65 -17.68 2.36 -43.16
C PHE A 65 -17.94 3.86 -42.99
N GLU A 66 -19.09 4.32 -43.49
CA GLU A 66 -19.57 5.68 -43.30
C GLU A 66 -21.00 5.66 -42.80
N GLU A 67 -21.33 6.57 -41.89
CA GLU A 67 -22.67 6.77 -41.33
C GLU A 67 -22.94 8.26 -41.33
N ASP A 68 -24.13 8.67 -41.74
CA ASP A 68 -24.51 10.09 -41.75
C ASP A 68 -24.68 10.61 -40.32
N GLU A 69 -24.16 11.81 -40.04
CA GLU A 69 -24.19 12.40 -38.69
C GLU A 69 -25.58 12.91 -38.30
N LYS A 70 -26.46 13.19 -39.28
CA LYS A 70 -27.81 13.73 -39.05
C LYS A 70 -28.86 12.64 -39.09
N ASP A 71 -28.72 11.68 -40.00
CA ASP A 71 -29.63 10.56 -40.13
C ASP A 71 -28.88 9.23 -39.94
N PRO A 72 -28.93 8.63 -38.73
CA PRO A 72 -28.25 7.38 -38.45
C PRO A 72 -28.66 6.25 -39.41
N SER A 73 -29.89 6.24 -39.92
CA SER A 73 -30.39 5.14 -40.77
C SER A 73 -29.63 5.01 -42.10
N ILE A 74 -28.91 6.06 -42.51
CA ILE A 74 -28.10 6.09 -43.72
C ILE A 74 -26.66 5.71 -43.37
N TRP A 75 -26.29 4.50 -43.74
CA TRP A 75 -24.92 3.99 -43.58
C TRP A 75 -24.46 3.23 -44.82
N PHE A 76 -23.14 3.15 -44.98
CA PHE A 76 -22.47 2.47 -46.08
C PHE A 76 -21.39 1.54 -45.53
N LEU A 77 -21.36 0.31 -46.02
CA LEU A 77 -20.33 -0.69 -45.71
C LEU A 77 -19.84 -1.33 -47.01
N ASP A 78 -18.54 -1.31 -47.25
CA ASP A 78 -17.96 -1.88 -48.48
C ASP A 78 -17.84 -3.41 -48.43
N HIS A 79 -18.82 -4.10 -49.01
CA HIS A 79 -18.84 -5.56 -49.12
C HIS A 79 -17.74 -6.12 -50.03
N ASN A 80 -17.38 -5.42 -51.11
CA ASN A 80 -16.36 -5.89 -52.06
C ASN A 80 -14.98 -5.89 -51.40
N TYR A 81 -14.71 -4.87 -50.59
CA TYR A 81 -13.51 -4.81 -49.77
C TYR A 81 -13.48 -5.96 -48.76
N HIS A 82 -14.59 -6.21 -48.06
CA HIS A 82 -14.70 -7.31 -47.10
C HIS A 82 -14.41 -8.67 -47.74
N GLU A 83 -15.03 -8.99 -48.88
CA GLU A 83 -14.81 -10.29 -49.56
C GLU A 83 -13.36 -10.46 -50.02
N SER A 84 -12.77 -9.40 -50.59
CA SER A 84 -11.38 -9.41 -51.05
C SER A 84 -10.42 -9.62 -49.88
N MET A 85 -10.61 -8.88 -48.77
CA MET A 85 -9.79 -9.00 -47.57
C MET A 85 -9.95 -10.36 -46.90
N PHE A 86 -11.18 -10.84 -46.75
CA PHE A 86 -11.42 -12.16 -46.18
C PHE A 86 -10.75 -13.27 -47.00
N SER A 87 -10.79 -13.19 -48.33
CA SER A 87 -10.08 -14.11 -49.21
C SER A 87 -8.57 -14.10 -48.98
N MET A 88 -7.97 -12.93 -48.76
CA MET A 88 -6.55 -12.80 -48.42
C MET A 88 -6.22 -13.43 -47.06
N PHE A 89 -6.99 -13.11 -46.01
CA PHE A 89 -6.78 -13.69 -44.68
C PHE A 89 -6.93 -15.21 -44.68
N LYS A 90 -7.93 -15.73 -45.39
CA LYS A 90 -8.16 -17.18 -45.53
C LYS A 90 -7.01 -17.90 -46.25
N ARG A 91 -6.29 -17.21 -47.14
CA ARG A 91 -5.08 -17.75 -47.78
C ARG A 91 -3.88 -17.82 -46.84
N ILE A 92 -3.82 -16.92 -45.85
CA ILE A 92 -2.75 -16.89 -44.83
C ILE A 92 -3.05 -17.92 -43.74
N ASN A 93 -4.27 -17.90 -43.19
CA ASN A 93 -4.71 -18.80 -42.14
C ASN A 93 -6.09 -19.39 -42.47
N ALA A 94 -6.10 -20.64 -42.93
CA ALA A 94 -7.32 -21.34 -43.32
C ALA A 94 -8.24 -21.70 -42.13
N LYS A 95 -7.72 -21.65 -40.90
CA LYS A 95 -8.50 -21.94 -39.67
C LYS A 95 -9.35 -20.76 -39.22
N GLU A 96 -9.04 -19.55 -39.67
CA GLU A 96 -9.80 -18.36 -39.32
C GLU A 96 -11.04 -18.23 -40.20
N HIS A 97 -12.18 -18.05 -39.56
CA HIS A 97 -13.46 -17.80 -40.19
C HIS A 97 -14.01 -16.47 -39.69
N VAL A 98 -14.92 -15.89 -40.46
CA VAL A 98 -15.72 -14.76 -39.97
C VAL A 98 -16.50 -15.26 -38.76
N LEU A 99 -16.47 -14.49 -37.68
CA LEU A 99 -17.25 -14.76 -36.46
C LEU A 99 -18.36 -13.74 -36.27
N GLY A 100 -18.19 -12.56 -36.84
CA GLY A 100 -19.08 -11.43 -36.68
C GLY A 100 -18.33 -10.13 -36.92
N TRP A 101 -18.68 -9.09 -36.18
CA TRP A 101 -18.18 -7.74 -36.40
C TRP A 101 -17.99 -6.97 -35.10
N TYR A 102 -17.16 -5.92 -35.16
CA TYR A 102 -16.95 -5.03 -34.05
C TYR A 102 -17.35 -3.60 -34.40
N SER A 103 -17.68 -2.84 -33.36
CA SER A 103 -17.94 -1.42 -33.44
C SER A 103 -17.16 -0.68 -32.37
N THR A 104 -16.51 0.43 -32.73
CA THR A 104 -15.89 1.32 -31.75
C THR A 104 -16.88 2.34 -31.23
N GLY A 105 -16.97 2.47 -29.90
CA GLY A 105 -17.86 3.43 -29.25
C GLY A 105 -18.69 2.80 -28.12
N PRO A 106 -19.01 3.54 -27.07
CA PRO A 106 -19.42 2.93 -25.79
C PRO A 106 -20.85 2.35 -25.76
N LYS A 107 -21.69 2.62 -26.78
CA LYS A 107 -23.13 2.31 -26.78
C LYS A 107 -23.60 1.77 -28.13
N LEU A 108 -24.59 0.87 -28.07
CA LEU A 108 -25.35 0.38 -29.22
C LEU A 108 -26.08 1.54 -29.93
N ARG A 109 -26.20 1.43 -31.25
CA ARG A 109 -27.03 2.30 -32.11
C ARG A 109 -28.14 1.47 -32.75
N GLU A 110 -29.25 2.12 -33.13
CA GLU A 110 -30.42 1.42 -33.69
C GLU A 110 -30.09 0.67 -34.99
N ASN A 111 -29.24 1.25 -35.85
CA ASN A 111 -28.85 0.65 -37.14
C ASN A 111 -27.95 -0.57 -36.99
N ASP A 112 -27.47 -0.88 -35.79
CA ASP A 112 -26.61 -2.02 -35.54
C ASP A 112 -27.33 -3.34 -35.85
N LEU A 113 -28.66 -3.40 -35.71
CA LEU A 113 -29.46 -4.56 -36.10
C LEU A 113 -29.45 -4.79 -37.61
N ASP A 114 -29.48 -3.72 -38.40
CA ASP A 114 -29.45 -3.80 -39.86
C ASP A 114 -28.06 -4.22 -40.34
N ILE A 115 -27.00 -3.64 -39.77
CA ILE A 115 -25.61 -4.02 -40.04
C ILE A 115 -25.40 -5.48 -39.64
N HIS A 116 -25.87 -5.90 -38.47
CA HIS A 116 -25.74 -7.28 -38.00
C HIS A 116 -26.45 -8.28 -38.89
N SER A 117 -27.59 -7.90 -39.47
CA SER A 117 -28.34 -8.72 -40.43
C SER A 117 -27.53 -9.01 -41.71
N LEU A 118 -26.61 -8.13 -42.12
CA LEU A 118 -25.72 -8.41 -43.24
C LEU A 118 -24.73 -9.54 -42.95
N PHE A 119 -24.27 -9.65 -41.70
CA PHE A 119 -23.27 -10.66 -41.32
C PHE A 119 -23.83 -12.09 -41.24
N HIS A 120 -25.16 -12.22 -41.17
CA HIS A 120 -25.85 -13.51 -41.30
C HIS A 120 -25.60 -14.20 -42.66
N ASN A 121 -25.24 -13.44 -43.69
CA ASN A 121 -24.86 -14.00 -45.00
C ASN A 121 -23.53 -14.76 -44.95
N TYR A 122 -22.66 -14.46 -43.97
CA TYR A 122 -21.34 -15.06 -43.85
C TYR A 122 -21.26 -16.09 -42.71
N VAL A 123 -22.03 -15.89 -41.64
CA VAL A 123 -21.99 -16.72 -40.42
C VAL A 123 -23.42 -16.88 -39.90
N PRO A 124 -23.87 -18.09 -39.51
CA PRO A 124 -25.24 -18.30 -39.05
C PRO A 124 -25.55 -17.60 -37.71
N ASN A 125 -24.57 -17.46 -36.83
CA ASN A 125 -24.70 -16.82 -35.52
C ASN A 125 -23.59 -15.78 -35.37
N PRO A 126 -23.72 -14.60 -35.99
CA PRO A 126 -22.70 -13.56 -35.89
C PRO A 126 -22.66 -12.97 -34.48
N VAL A 127 -21.46 -12.61 -34.01
CA VAL A 127 -21.28 -11.86 -32.76
C VAL A 127 -21.03 -10.38 -33.06
N LEU A 128 -21.65 -9.49 -32.30
CA LEU A 128 -21.30 -8.07 -32.23
C LEU A 128 -20.44 -7.85 -30.99
N VAL A 129 -19.20 -7.36 -31.16
CA VAL A 129 -18.37 -6.93 -30.03
C VAL A 129 -18.20 -5.41 -30.05
N ILE A 130 -18.77 -4.75 -29.06
CA ILE A 130 -18.56 -3.33 -28.83
C ILE A 130 -17.29 -3.15 -28.03
N ILE A 131 -16.39 -2.31 -28.52
CA ILE A 131 -15.11 -2.02 -27.87
C ILE A 131 -15.02 -0.54 -27.56
N ASP A 132 -14.82 -0.25 -26.27
CA ASP A 132 -14.52 1.11 -25.81
C ASP A 132 -13.03 1.40 -25.98
N VAL A 133 -12.72 2.32 -26.90
CA VAL A 133 -11.34 2.75 -27.21
C VAL A 133 -10.80 3.70 -26.13
N GLN A 134 -11.69 4.34 -25.36
CA GLN A 134 -11.33 5.26 -24.29
C GLN A 134 -12.06 4.88 -23.00
N PRO A 135 -11.71 3.73 -22.39
CA PRO A 135 -12.43 3.22 -21.24
C PRO A 135 -12.33 4.20 -20.07
N LYS A 136 -13.47 4.76 -19.69
CA LYS A 136 -13.61 5.60 -18.48
C LYS A 136 -13.98 4.78 -17.25
N GLU A 137 -14.59 3.62 -17.47
CA GLU A 137 -15.11 2.75 -16.43
C GLU A 137 -14.10 1.67 -16.04
N LEU A 138 -14.11 1.31 -14.75
CA LEU A 138 -13.35 0.18 -14.22
C LEU A 138 -14.00 -1.11 -14.72
N GLY A 139 -13.36 -1.82 -15.64
CA GLY A 139 -13.87 -3.08 -16.17
C GLY A 139 -13.24 -3.51 -17.47
N ILE A 140 -13.77 -4.59 -18.04
CA ILE A 140 -13.37 -5.08 -19.36
C ILE A 140 -13.97 -4.11 -20.41
N PRO A 141 -13.16 -3.56 -21.34
CA PRO A 141 -13.62 -2.60 -22.34
C PRO A 141 -14.43 -3.23 -23.49
N THR A 142 -14.82 -4.51 -23.38
CA THR A 142 -15.53 -5.25 -24.41
C THR A 142 -16.90 -5.68 -23.92
N LYS A 143 -17.94 -5.44 -24.72
CA LYS A 143 -19.30 -5.94 -24.51
C LYS A 143 -19.72 -6.74 -25.73
N ALA A 144 -20.11 -7.98 -25.54
CA ALA A 144 -20.51 -8.87 -26.64
C ALA A 144 -22.02 -9.07 -26.68
N TYR A 145 -22.57 -9.13 -27.88
CA TYR A 145 -23.99 -9.30 -28.14
C TYR A 145 -24.22 -10.25 -29.33
N PHE A 146 -25.36 -10.93 -29.33
CA PHE A 146 -25.87 -11.68 -30.48
C PHE A 146 -27.37 -11.43 -30.62
N ASP A 147 -27.92 -11.61 -31.82
CA ASP A 147 -29.35 -11.41 -32.05
C ASP A 147 -30.18 -12.62 -31.63
N VAL A 148 -31.29 -12.35 -30.95
CA VAL A 148 -32.34 -13.32 -30.64
C VAL A 148 -33.66 -12.78 -31.18
N GLU A 149 -34.43 -13.65 -31.81
CA GLU A 149 -35.80 -13.32 -32.23
C GLU A 149 -36.73 -13.49 -31.03
N GLU A 150 -37.21 -12.37 -30.49
CA GLU A 150 -38.18 -12.37 -29.40
C GLU A 150 -39.60 -12.35 -29.97
N VAL A 151 -40.38 -13.36 -29.61
CA VAL A 151 -41.82 -13.40 -29.88
C VAL A 151 -42.52 -12.74 -28.71
N LYS A 152 -42.93 -11.49 -28.87
CA LYS A 152 -43.74 -10.80 -27.85
C LYS A 152 -45.03 -11.58 -27.62
N GLU A 153 -45.41 -11.78 -26.35
CA GLU A 153 -46.60 -12.54 -25.94
C GLU A 153 -47.92 -11.98 -26.51
N ASN A 154 -47.92 -10.72 -26.98
CA ASN A 154 -49.04 -10.13 -27.69
C ASN A 154 -49.07 -10.60 -29.16
N ALA A 155 -49.94 -11.58 -29.44
CA ALA A 155 -50.12 -12.33 -30.69
C ALA A 155 -50.37 -11.53 -32.01
N THR A 156 -50.18 -10.21 -32.02
CA THR A 156 -50.39 -9.32 -33.19
C THR A 156 -49.15 -8.53 -33.61
N GLN A 157 -48.04 -8.54 -32.86
CA GLN A 157 -46.81 -7.87 -33.28
C GLN A 157 -45.85 -8.85 -33.99
N LYS A 158 -45.24 -8.39 -35.09
CA LYS A 158 -44.17 -9.13 -35.78
C LYS A 158 -43.03 -9.43 -34.80
N SER A 159 -42.38 -10.59 -34.94
CA SER A 159 -41.17 -10.92 -34.20
C SER A 159 -40.14 -9.81 -34.36
N GLN A 160 -39.55 -9.37 -33.25
CA GLN A 160 -38.54 -8.32 -33.23
C GLN A 160 -37.19 -8.96 -32.86
N LYS A 161 -36.15 -8.62 -33.63
CA LYS A 161 -34.78 -9.01 -33.29
C LYS A 161 -34.25 -8.07 -32.21
N ILE A 162 -33.71 -8.64 -31.14
CA ILE A 162 -33.09 -7.91 -30.05
C ILE A 162 -31.68 -8.43 -29.81
N PHE A 163 -30.79 -7.55 -29.33
CA PHE A 163 -29.47 -7.96 -28.89
C PHE A 163 -29.52 -8.46 -27.45
N VAL A 164 -29.04 -9.68 -27.25
CA VAL A 164 -28.84 -10.27 -25.92
C VAL A 164 -27.35 -10.25 -25.60
N HIS A 165 -27.00 -9.80 -24.39
CA HIS A 165 -25.62 -9.72 -23.94
C HIS A 165 -25.03 -11.12 -23.67
N VAL A 166 -23.79 -11.33 -24.11
CA VAL A 166 -23.01 -12.55 -23.86
C VAL A 166 -21.80 -12.20 -23.00
N PRO A 167 -21.46 -13.00 -21.97
CA PRO A 167 -20.24 -12.80 -21.20
C PRO A 167 -19.00 -12.73 -22.09
N SER A 168 -18.24 -11.64 -21.97
CA SER A 168 -16.97 -11.42 -22.64
C SER A 168 -15.80 -11.56 -21.67
N GLU A 169 -14.68 -12.10 -22.16
CA GLU A 169 -13.40 -12.06 -21.45
C GLU A 169 -12.25 -11.69 -22.38
N ILE A 170 -11.14 -11.26 -21.79
CA ILE A 170 -9.88 -11.07 -22.50
C ILE A 170 -8.95 -12.21 -22.08
N ALA A 171 -8.57 -13.05 -23.04
CA ALA A 171 -7.56 -14.09 -22.86
C ALA A 171 -6.49 -13.96 -23.94
N ALA A 172 -5.28 -14.43 -23.67
CA ALA A 172 -4.16 -14.37 -24.60
C ALA A 172 -3.60 -15.77 -24.84
N HIS A 173 -3.04 -15.99 -26.03
CA HIS A 173 -2.15 -17.13 -26.24
C HIS A 173 -0.80 -16.89 -25.55
N GLU A 174 -0.06 -17.96 -25.25
CA GLU A 174 1.28 -17.90 -24.64
C GLU A 174 2.22 -16.92 -25.37
N VAL A 175 2.20 -16.91 -26.71
CA VAL A 175 3.01 -15.99 -27.51
C VAL A 175 2.58 -14.52 -27.39
N GLU A 176 1.27 -14.27 -27.26
CA GLU A 176 0.74 -12.92 -27.09
C GLU A 176 0.99 -12.42 -25.66
N GLU A 177 0.87 -13.29 -24.66
CA GLU A 177 1.12 -12.99 -23.26
C GLU A 177 2.55 -12.48 -23.05
N ILE A 178 3.55 -13.15 -23.63
CA ILE A 178 4.95 -12.71 -23.59
C ILE A 178 5.11 -11.31 -24.20
N GLY A 179 4.42 -11.04 -25.32
CA GLY A 179 4.45 -9.74 -25.98
C GLY A 179 3.81 -8.63 -25.14
N VAL A 180 2.64 -8.90 -24.57
CA VAL A 180 1.93 -7.95 -23.70
C VAL A 180 2.72 -7.68 -22.42
N GLU A 181 3.28 -8.72 -21.80
CA GLU A 181 4.13 -8.56 -20.61
C GLU A 181 5.36 -7.70 -20.92
N HIS A 182 6.00 -7.90 -22.09
CA HIS A 182 7.13 -7.09 -22.51
C HIS A 182 6.76 -5.60 -22.67
N LEU A 183 5.60 -5.30 -23.26
CA LEU A 183 5.10 -3.93 -23.41
C LEU A 183 4.74 -3.26 -22.09
N LEU A 184 4.40 -4.04 -21.06
CA LEU A 184 3.96 -3.54 -19.75
C LEU A 184 5.08 -3.45 -18.70
N ARG A 185 6.34 -3.71 -19.07
CA ARG A 185 7.49 -3.68 -18.14
C ARG A 185 7.65 -2.33 -17.43
N ASP A 186 7.34 -1.24 -18.11
CA ASP A 186 7.46 0.12 -17.56
C ASP A 186 6.21 0.56 -16.78
N VAL A 187 5.12 -0.19 -16.87
CA VAL A 187 3.82 0.14 -16.26
C VAL A 187 3.52 -0.73 -15.03
N LYS A 188 3.95 -2.00 -15.05
CA LYS A 188 3.77 -2.92 -13.93
C LYS A 188 4.95 -2.82 -12.98
N ASP A 189 4.73 -2.19 -11.83
CA ASP A 189 5.66 -2.26 -10.71
C ASP A 189 5.74 -3.70 -10.18
N THR A 190 6.73 -4.45 -10.66
CA THR A 190 7.07 -5.80 -10.15
C THR A 190 7.48 -5.82 -8.68
N THR A 191 7.62 -4.64 -8.06
CA THR A 191 7.91 -4.46 -6.64
C THR A 191 6.66 -4.44 -5.74
N ILE A 192 5.46 -4.40 -6.33
CA ILE A 192 4.19 -4.46 -5.59
C ILE A 192 4.05 -5.84 -4.96
N SER A 193 3.91 -5.89 -3.63
CA SER A 193 3.71 -7.14 -2.91
C SER A 193 2.41 -7.84 -3.32
N THR A 194 2.37 -9.16 -3.23
CA THR A 194 1.16 -9.95 -3.51
C THR A 194 -0.05 -9.46 -2.71
N LEU A 195 0.17 -9.08 -1.44
CA LEU A 195 -0.86 -8.51 -0.59
C LEU A 195 -1.41 -7.18 -1.13
N ALA A 196 -0.51 -6.27 -1.56
CA ALA A 196 -0.93 -4.99 -2.12
C ALA A 196 -1.75 -5.18 -3.40
N THR A 197 -1.39 -6.14 -4.25
CA THR A 197 -2.16 -6.51 -5.44
C THR A 197 -3.55 -7.04 -5.07
N GLU A 198 -3.66 -7.94 -4.09
CA GLU A 198 -4.96 -8.47 -3.64
C GLU A 198 -5.86 -7.38 -3.02
N VAL A 199 -5.30 -6.50 -2.18
CA VAL A 199 -6.04 -5.39 -1.57
C VAL A 199 -6.52 -4.41 -2.64
N THR A 200 -5.65 -4.07 -3.59
CA THR A 200 -6.01 -3.21 -4.73
C THR A 200 -7.10 -3.86 -5.57
N GLY A 201 -7.02 -5.18 -5.80
CA GLY A 201 -8.07 -5.95 -6.48
C GLY A 201 -9.41 -5.87 -5.75
N LYS A 202 -9.44 -6.03 -4.42
CA LYS A 202 -10.66 -5.88 -3.61
C LYS A 202 -11.23 -4.46 -3.67
N LEU A 203 -10.39 -3.42 -3.56
CA LEU A 203 -10.85 -2.04 -3.68
C LEU A 203 -11.46 -1.76 -5.07
N THR A 204 -10.79 -2.23 -6.11
CA THR A 204 -11.23 -2.11 -7.51
C THR A 204 -12.58 -2.81 -7.71
N ALA A 205 -12.75 -4.01 -7.16
CA ALA A 205 -14.02 -4.74 -7.20
C ALA A 205 -15.15 -4.00 -6.48
N LEU A 206 -14.89 -3.41 -5.30
CA LEU A 206 -15.88 -2.60 -4.57
C LEU A 206 -16.30 -1.35 -5.34
N LYS A 207 -15.36 -0.65 -5.99
CA LYS A 207 -15.67 0.48 -6.88
C LYS A 207 -16.51 0.05 -8.07
N GLY A 208 -16.21 -1.12 -8.66
CA GLY A 208 -17.01 -1.71 -9.72
C GLY A 208 -18.44 -2.01 -9.26
N LEU A 209 -18.62 -2.54 -8.06
CA LEU A 209 -19.93 -2.79 -7.46
C LEU A 209 -20.73 -1.49 -7.25
N ASP A 210 -20.11 -0.45 -6.68
CA ASP A 210 -20.74 0.86 -6.52
C ASP A 210 -21.21 1.44 -7.86
N ALA A 211 -20.37 1.39 -8.89
CA ALA A 211 -20.73 1.85 -10.23
C ALA A 211 -21.94 1.09 -10.81
N ARG A 212 -21.99 -0.24 -10.66
CA ARG A 212 -23.13 -1.06 -11.11
C ARG A 212 -24.40 -0.78 -10.33
N LEU A 213 -24.31 -0.58 -9.02
CA LEU A 213 -25.47 -0.21 -8.20
C LEU A 213 -26.02 1.17 -8.60
N ARG A 214 -25.16 2.13 -8.93
CA ARG A 214 -25.57 3.43 -9.47
C ARG A 214 -26.24 3.32 -10.83
N GLU A 215 -25.76 2.44 -11.70
CA GLU A 215 -26.37 2.16 -13.01
C GLU A 215 -27.78 1.56 -12.86
N ILE A 216 -27.95 0.58 -11.97
CA ILE A 216 -29.25 0.00 -11.63
C ILE A 216 -30.21 1.08 -11.12
N ARG A 217 -29.75 1.92 -10.20
CA ARG A 217 -30.54 3.05 -9.70
C ARG A 217 -30.94 3.99 -10.84
N GLY A 218 -30.00 4.34 -11.72
CA GLY A 218 -30.26 5.20 -12.87
C GLY A 218 -31.33 4.63 -13.82
N TYR A 219 -31.32 3.31 -14.06
CA TYR A 219 -32.40 2.65 -14.82
C TYR A 219 -33.75 2.79 -14.12
N LEU A 220 -33.83 2.52 -12.80
CA LEU A 220 -35.07 2.65 -12.04
C LEU A 220 -35.60 4.09 -12.04
N ASP A 221 -34.72 5.08 -11.88
CA ASP A 221 -35.07 6.50 -11.95
C ASP A 221 -35.66 6.85 -13.34
N LEU A 222 -35.09 6.33 -14.43
CA LEU A 222 -35.60 6.55 -15.80
C LEU A 222 -36.97 5.88 -16.06
N VAL A 223 -37.23 4.73 -15.44
CA VAL A 223 -38.54 4.05 -15.52
C VAL A 223 -39.59 4.82 -14.71
N ILE A 224 -39.24 5.31 -13.52
CA ILE A 224 -40.12 6.15 -12.69
C ILE A 224 -40.48 7.45 -13.41
N ASP A 225 -39.51 8.06 -14.09
CA ASP A 225 -39.68 9.26 -14.92
C ASP A 225 -40.47 9.00 -16.22
N GLU A 226 -40.94 7.77 -16.47
CA GLU A 226 -41.62 7.34 -17.70
C GLU A 226 -40.80 7.56 -19.00
N LYS A 227 -39.48 7.71 -18.90
CA LYS A 227 -38.58 7.88 -20.07
C LYS A 227 -38.23 6.55 -20.73
N LEU A 228 -38.25 5.45 -19.98
CA LEU A 228 -38.02 4.10 -20.48
C LEU A 228 -39.18 3.17 -20.10
N PRO A 229 -39.60 2.25 -20.99
CA PRO A 229 -40.60 1.27 -20.66
C PRO A 229 -40.06 0.26 -19.63
N LEU A 230 -40.96 -0.23 -18.78
CA LEU A 230 -40.62 -1.22 -17.76
C LEU A 230 -40.24 -2.56 -18.42
N ASN A 231 -39.04 -3.06 -18.13
CA ASN A 231 -38.66 -4.44 -18.44
C ASN A 231 -38.87 -5.34 -17.22
N HIS A 232 -39.80 -6.31 -17.34
CA HIS A 232 -40.16 -7.24 -16.27
C HIS A 232 -39.03 -8.21 -15.91
N GLU A 233 -38.20 -8.65 -16.86
CA GLU A 233 -37.08 -9.56 -16.57
C GLU A 233 -36.05 -8.92 -15.65
N ILE A 234 -35.72 -7.64 -15.89
CA ILE A 234 -34.80 -6.88 -15.05
C ILE A 234 -35.35 -6.79 -13.62
N LEU A 235 -36.65 -6.55 -13.47
CA LEU A 235 -37.28 -6.53 -12.14
C LEU A 235 -37.23 -7.88 -11.43
N TYR A 236 -37.48 -8.99 -12.14
CA TYR A 236 -37.39 -10.32 -11.55
C TYR A 236 -35.97 -10.62 -11.04
N HIS A 237 -34.95 -10.29 -11.84
CA HIS A 237 -33.56 -10.42 -11.41
C HIS A 237 -33.22 -9.53 -10.21
N LEU A 238 -33.71 -8.29 -10.17
CA LEU A 238 -33.52 -7.41 -9.02
C LEU A 238 -34.20 -7.98 -7.76
N GLN A 239 -35.41 -8.51 -7.89
CA GLN A 239 -36.12 -9.16 -6.79
C GLN A 239 -35.36 -10.38 -6.27
N ASP A 240 -34.83 -11.21 -7.16
CA ASP A 240 -33.99 -12.36 -6.79
C ASP A 240 -32.72 -11.94 -6.05
N ILE A 241 -32.06 -10.85 -6.49
CA ILE A 241 -30.89 -10.29 -5.80
C ILE A 241 -31.25 -9.93 -4.35
N PHE A 242 -32.36 -9.23 -4.12
CA PHE A 242 -32.80 -8.86 -2.77
C PHE A 242 -33.18 -10.08 -1.93
N ASN A 243 -33.81 -11.10 -2.52
CA ASN A 243 -34.17 -12.33 -1.84
C ASN A 243 -32.95 -13.17 -1.43
N LEU A 244 -31.84 -13.06 -2.18
CA LEU A 244 -30.59 -13.76 -1.92
C LEU A 244 -29.65 -13.02 -0.96
N LEU A 245 -30.01 -11.81 -0.50
CA LEU A 245 -29.18 -11.08 0.45
C LEU A 245 -29.04 -11.85 1.77
N PRO A 246 -27.80 -12.12 2.23
CA PRO A 246 -27.59 -12.92 3.42
C PRO A 246 -28.02 -12.17 4.69
N ASN A 247 -28.76 -12.85 5.56
CA ASN A 247 -29.02 -12.34 6.90
C ASN A 247 -27.80 -12.59 7.81
N LEU A 248 -27.04 -11.53 8.09
CA LEU A 248 -25.82 -11.59 8.90
C LEU A 248 -26.09 -11.76 10.41
N ASN A 249 -27.33 -11.62 10.87
CA ASN A 249 -27.70 -11.67 12.29
C ASN A 249 -28.01 -13.08 12.80
N VAL A 250 -27.72 -14.12 12.02
CA VAL A 250 -27.92 -15.52 12.42
C VAL A 250 -26.79 -15.96 13.34
N THR A 251 -27.14 -16.46 14.53
CA THR A 251 -26.17 -16.87 15.57
C THR A 251 -25.21 -17.98 15.11
N GLU A 252 -25.69 -18.93 14.30
CA GLU A 252 -24.85 -19.98 13.71
C GLU A 252 -23.80 -19.41 12.74
N LEU A 253 -24.18 -18.43 11.93
CA LEU A 253 -23.28 -17.76 10.99
C LEU A 253 -22.22 -16.95 11.74
N ILE A 254 -22.62 -16.22 12.79
CA ILE A 254 -21.73 -15.50 13.70
C ILE A 254 -20.68 -16.45 14.31
N LYS A 255 -21.13 -17.60 14.84
CA LYS A 255 -20.23 -18.61 15.39
C LYS A 255 -19.28 -19.17 14.32
N GLY A 256 -19.77 -19.41 13.11
CA GLY A 256 -18.95 -19.85 11.97
C GLY A 256 -17.85 -18.86 11.61
N PHE A 257 -18.18 -17.56 11.53
CA PHE A 257 -17.21 -16.49 11.29
C PHE A 257 -16.15 -16.40 12.39
N ALA A 258 -16.57 -16.49 13.66
CA ALA A 258 -15.65 -16.43 14.79
C ALA A 258 -14.64 -17.58 14.79
N VAL A 259 -15.10 -18.82 14.57
CA VAL A 259 -14.22 -20.00 14.44
C VAL A 259 -13.24 -19.82 13.28
N LYS A 260 -13.74 -19.42 12.11
CA LYS A 260 -12.89 -19.25 10.93
C LYS A 260 -11.84 -18.15 11.12
N THR A 261 -12.21 -17.07 11.79
CA THR A 261 -11.30 -15.96 12.11
C THR A 261 -10.22 -16.41 13.08
N ASN A 262 -10.59 -17.17 14.11
CA ASN A 262 -9.63 -17.72 15.07
C ASN A 262 -8.61 -18.66 14.40
N ASP A 263 -9.05 -19.56 13.51
CA ASP A 263 -8.16 -20.43 12.75
C ASP A 263 -7.20 -19.63 11.87
N MET A 264 -7.69 -18.56 11.24
CA MET A 264 -6.86 -17.67 10.41
C MET A 264 -5.84 -16.90 11.27
N MET A 265 -6.24 -16.39 12.44
CA MET A 265 -5.34 -15.73 13.38
C MET A 265 -4.23 -16.67 13.87
N LEU A 266 -4.54 -17.95 14.12
CA LEU A 266 -3.54 -18.94 14.49
C LEU A 266 -2.47 -19.12 13.39
N VAL A 267 -2.88 -19.18 12.12
CA VAL A 267 -1.94 -19.29 10.99
C VAL A 267 -1.09 -18.02 10.86
N ILE A 268 -1.68 -16.84 11.05
CA ILE A 268 -0.94 -15.56 11.05
C ILE A 268 0.09 -15.54 12.17
N TYR A 269 -0.31 -15.94 13.38
CA TYR A 269 0.57 -16.00 14.55
C TYR A 269 1.75 -16.96 14.32
N LEU A 270 1.48 -18.19 13.89
CA LEU A 270 2.53 -19.18 13.59
C LEU A 270 3.48 -18.68 12.49
N SER A 271 2.93 -18.07 11.43
CA SER A 271 3.74 -17.47 10.35
C SER A 271 4.64 -16.35 10.86
N SER A 272 4.14 -15.50 11.77
CA SER A 272 4.90 -14.41 12.37
C SER A 272 6.04 -14.91 13.26
N LEU A 273 5.81 -16.01 14.00
CA LEU A 273 6.81 -16.65 14.84
C LEU A 273 7.93 -17.24 13.97
N ILE A 274 7.58 -17.99 12.92
CA ILE A 274 8.54 -18.55 11.97
C ILE A 274 9.38 -17.43 11.33
N ARG A 275 8.75 -16.34 10.87
CA ARG A 275 9.46 -15.18 10.32
C ARG A 275 10.41 -14.56 11.33
N SER A 276 10.02 -14.44 12.59
CA SER A 276 10.86 -13.89 13.66
C SER A 276 12.12 -14.75 13.90
N VAL A 277 11.96 -16.07 13.89
CA VAL A 277 13.09 -17.02 14.03
C VAL A 277 14.04 -16.92 12.84
N ILE A 278 13.51 -16.85 11.61
CA ILE A 278 14.31 -16.68 10.39
C ILE A 278 15.05 -15.33 10.42
N ALA A 279 14.36 -14.25 10.79
CA ALA A 279 14.95 -12.93 10.90
C ALA A 279 16.09 -12.89 11.94
N LEU A 280 15.89 -13.54 13.09
CA LEU A 280 16.92 -13.67 14.11
C LEU A 280 18.12 -14.47 13.61
N HIS A 281 17.89 -15.58 12.90
CA HIS A 281 18.97 -16.37 12.31
C HIS A 281 19.77 -15.56 11.28
N ASN A 282 19.07 -14.82 10.41
CA ASN A 282 19.70 -13.92 9.45
C ASN A 282 20.50 -12.81 10.14
N LEU A 283 19.98 -12.23 11.23
CA LEU A 283 20.68 -11.23 12.02
C LEU A 283 21.97 -11.79 12.65
N ILE A 284 21.93 -13.02 13.19
CA ILE A 284 23.12 -13.68 13.75
C ILE A 284 24.15 -13.90 12.65
N ASN A 285 23.75 -14.42 11.49
CA ASN A 285 24.64 -14.65 10.35
C ASN A 285 25.26 -13.33 9.85
N ASN A 286 24.44 -12.29 9.70
CA ASN A 286 24.90 -10.95 9.30
C ASN A 286 25.89 -10.38 10.32
N LYS A 287 25.63 -10.55 11.63
CA LYS A 287 26.54 -10.08 12.69
C LYS A 287 27.85 -10.85 12.72
N MET A 288 27.83 -12.16 12.47
CA MET A 288 29.04 -12.97 12.32
C MET A 288 29.87 -12.51 11.14
N LEU A 289 29.26 -12.36 9.96
CA LEU A 289 29.92 -11.87 8.75
C LEU A 289 30.50 -10.47 8.98
N ASN A 290 29.72 -9.53 9.54
CA ASN A 290 30.19 -8.19 9.85
C ASN A 290 31.38 -8.21 10.81
N LYS A 291 31.37 -9.07 11.83
CA LYS A 291 32.49 -9.23 12.76
C LYS A 291 33.74 -9.81 12.10
N GLU A 292 33.59 -10.72 11.13
CA GLU A 292 34.69 -11.23 10.32
C GLU A 292 35.25 -10.14 9.40
N HIS A 293 34.38 -9.33 8.79
CA HIS A 293 34.77 -8.15 8.02
C HIS A 293 35.50 -7.10 8.86
N GLU A 294 34.99 -6.77 10.06
CA GLU A 294 35.65 -5.87 11.02
C GLU A 294 37.04 -6.37 11.39
N LYS A 295 37.17 -7.67 11.74
CA LYS A 295 38.48 -8.28 12.02
C LYS A 295 39.42 -8.25 10.82
N ALA A 296 38.90 -8.43 9.61
CA ALA A 296 39.68 -8.33 8.37
C ALA A 296 40.09 -6.88 8.04
N GLU A 297 39.29 -5.88 8.44
CA GLU A 297 39.68 -4.47 8.38
C GLU A 297 40.72 -4.12 9.45
N ASP A 298 40.55 -4.59 10.69
CA ASP A 298 41.50 -4.40 11.79
C ASP A 298 42.86 -5.09 11.54
N ALA A 299 42.87 -6.19 10.79
CA ALA A 299 44.07 -6.92 10.40
C ALA A 299 44.82 -6.30 9.20
N LYS A 300 44.23 -5.34 8.47
CA LYS A 300 44.97 -4.52 7.51
C LYS A 300 45.83 -3.53 8.31
N PRO A 301 47.12 -3.34 7.99
CA PRO A 301 47.91 -2.28 8.62
C PRO A 301 47.16 -0.96 8.43
N ALA A 302 46.88 -0.26 9.53
CA ALA A 302 45.90 0.81 9.63
C ALA A 302 45.94 1.80 8.46
N ALA A 303 45.19 1.49 7.40
CA ALA A 303 44.67 2.48 6.49
C ALA A 303 43.43 3.03 7.18
N VAL A 304 43.64 4.11 7.93
CA VAL A 304 42.62 4.91 8.62
C VAL A 304 41.31 4.97 7.81
N PRO A 305 40.17 4.42 8.29
CA PRO A 305 38.90 4.63 7.62
C PRO A 305 38.55 6.11 7.64
N ALA A 306 38.29 6.66 6.46
CA ALA A 306 38.12 8.08 6.21
C ALA A 306 36.76 8.63 6.67
N ASP A 307 36.51 8.69 7.98
CA ASP A 307 35.46 9.58 8.51
C ASP A 307 36.09 10.90 8.96
N ILE A 308 36.22 11.82 7.99
CA ILE A 308 36.82 13.15 8.16
C ILE A 308 36.15 13.90 9.33
N TYR A 309 34.84 13.76 9.49
CA TYR A 309 34.07 14.46 10.52
C TYR A 309 34.26 13.86 11.92
N TYR A 310 34.57 12.56 12.03
CA TYR A 310 34.92 11.97 13.32
C TYR A 310 36.25 12.51 13.86
N ARG A 311 37.27 12.61 12.99
CA ARG A 311 38.57 13.22 13.35
C ARG A 311 38.40 14.69 13.70
N LYS A 312 37.71 15.44 12.84
CA LYS A 312 37.43 16.86 13.06
C LYS A 312 36.64 17.09 14.36
N ALA A 313 35.71 16.20 14.71
CA ALA A 313 34.97 16.28 15.97
C ALA A 313 35.89 16.16 17.19
N LYS A 314 36.83 15.22 17.16
CA LYS A 314 37.82 15.06 18.24
C LYS A 314 38.78 16.24 18.32
N GLU A 315 39.26 16.74 17.19
CA GLU A 315 40.16 17.91 17.11
C GLU A 315 39.50 19.19 17.66
N GLU A 316 38.22 19.42 17.34
CA GLU A 316 37.46 20.59 17.80
C GLU A 316 36.73 20.37 19.15
N GLY A 317 36.94 19.22 19.79
CA GLY A 317 36.38 18.90 21.10
C GLY A 317 34.84 18.79 21.12
N TRP A 318 34.23 18.30 20.04
CA TRP A 318 32.81 17.97 19.97
C TRP A 318 32.56 16.57 20.56
N ARG A 319 31.44 16.41 21.28
CA ARG A 319 31.05 15.12 21.90
C ARG A 319 30.80 14.02 20.88
N ALA A 320 30.27 14.36 19.71
CA ALA A 320 30.02 13.42 18.63
C ALA A 320 30.08 14.10 17.26
N ARG A 321 30.27 13.31 16.19
CA ARG A 321 30.32 13.79 14.80
C ARG A 321 29.01 14.41 14.31
N SER A 322 27.89 14.09 14.96
CA SER A 322 26.55 14.66 14.70
C SER A 322 26.48 16.18 14.92
N ALA A 323 27.42 16.77 15.67
CA ALA A 323 27.54 18.23 15.81
C ALA A 323 27.67 18.93 14.44
N PHE A 324 28.40 18.33 13.49
CA PHE A 324 28.55 18.88 12.14
C PHE A 324 27.26 18.85 11.32
N LYS A 325 26.30 17.98 11.66
CA LYS A 325 25.00 17.96 10.97
C LYS A 325 24.21 19.22 11.29
N LEU A 326 24.10 19.57 12.57
CA LEU A 326 23.40 20.78 13.00
C LEU A 326 24.11 22.05 12.51
N LEU A 327 25.45 22.09 12.58
CA LEU A 327 26.23 23.23 12.06
C LEU A 327 26.02 23.43 10.56
N GLN A 328 25.96 22.35 9.77
CA GLN A 328 25.72 22.43 8.33
C GLN A 328 24.27 22.82 7.99
N ILE A 329 23.31 22.37 8.78
CA ILE A 329 21.91 22.82 8.66
C ILE A 329 21.82 24.31 8.96
N ASP A 330 22.52 24.80 9.99
CA ASP A 330 22.56 26.23 10.29
C ASP A 330 23.24 27.05 9.19
N GLU A 331 24.35 26.58 8.62
CA GLU A 331 25.01 27.24 7.48
C GLU A 331 24.09 27.39 6.25
N GLU A 332 23.14 26.47 6.06
CA GLU A 332 22.24 26.47 4.89
C GLU A 332 20.91 27.22 5.17
N PHE A 333 20.37 27.11 6.37
CA PHE A 333 19.01 27.59 6.71
C PHE A 333 18.97 28.70 7.79
N ASN A 334 20.13 29.14 8.29
CA ASN A 334 20.27 30.18 9.33
C ASN A 334 19.33 29.94 10.52
N ILE A 335 19.33 28.72 11.06
CA ILE A 335 18.37 28.30 12.09
C ILE A 335 18.64 28.97 13.45
N PHE A 336 19.84 29.51 13.68
CA PHE A 336 20.21 30.19 14.93
C PHE A 336 19.94 31.70 14.94
N GLU A 337 19.54 32.29 13.81
CA GLU A 337 19.29 33.73 13.73
C GLU A 337 18.12 34.16 14.62
N GLY A 338 18.37 35.11 15.53
CA GLY A 338 17.34 35.67 16.42
C GLY A 338 16.81 34.71 17.49
N VAL A 339 17.47 33.57 17.71
CA VAL A 339 17.03 32.54 18.66
C VAL A 339 17.52 32.83 20.08
N LYS A 340 16.58 32.89 21.03
CA LYS A 340 16.87 33.06 22.48
C LYS A 340 16.45 31.86 23.31
N ARG A 341 15.44 31.10 22.91
CA ARG A 341 14.92 29.93 23.64
C ARG A 341 14.93 28.71 22.76
N VAL A 342 15.61 27.65 23.20
CA VAL A 342 15.78 26.42 22.42
C VAL A 342 15.40 25.18 23.23
N VAL A 343 14.70 24.26 22.58
CA VAL A 343 14.47 22.90 23.11
C VAL A 343 15.23 21.89 22.25
N ASP A 344 16.05 21.05 22.88
CA ASP A 344 16.75 19.92 22.25
C ASP A 344 16.09 18.61 22.71
N LEU A 345 15.35 17.95 21.83
CA LEU A 345 14.64 16.70 22.08
C LEU A 345 15.52 15.50 21.70
N CYS A 346 15.46 14.44 22.53
CA CYS A 346 16.32 13.26 22.37
C CYS A 346 17.81 13.66 22.32
N ALA A 347 18.22 14.48 23.28
CA ALA A 347 19.49 15.19 23.24
C ALA A 347 20.72 14.32 23.53
N ALA A 348 20.60 13.17 24.20
CA ALA A 348 21.76 12.37 24.62
C ALA A 348 22.53 11.84 23.40
N PRO A 349 23.87 11.92 23.38
CA PRO A 349 24.80 12.25 24.48
C PRO A 349 25.12 13.77 24.67
N GLY A 350 24.38 14.65 23.99
CA GLY A 350 24.48 16.11 24.12
C GLY A 350 25.22 16.81 23.00
N SER A 351 25.31 16.19 21.82
CA SER A 351 26.10 16.75 20.70
C SER A 351 25.49 18.03 20.13
N TRP A 352 24.17 18.08 19.97
CA TRP A 352 23.43 19.26 19.48
C TRP A 352 23.31 20.32 20.57
N SER A 353 22.98 19.92 21.80
CA SER A 353 23.07 20.76 23.01
C SER A 353 24.41 21.49 23.15
N GLN A 354 25.53 20.82 22.86
CA GLN A 354 26.86 21.43 22.89
C GLN A 354 27.04 22.50 21.80
N VAL A 355 26.51 22.25 20.59
CA VAL A 355 26.52 23.23 19.50
C VAL A 355 25.70 24.46 19.89
N LEU A 356 24.49 24.26 20.42
CA LEU A 356 23.61 25.33 20.88
C LEU A 356 24.28 26.18 21.97
N SER A 357 24.93 25.55 22.96
CA SER A 357 25.69 26.24 23.99
C SER A 357 26.82 27.10 23.40
N ARG A 358 27.64 26.52 22.50
CA ARG A 358 28.78 27.24 21.90
C ARG A 358 28.38 28.34 20.92
N LYS A 359 27.22 28.24 20.28
CA LYS A 359 26.76 29.19 19.25
C LYS A 359 25.84 30.27 19.78
N LEU A 360 25.05 29.98 20.80
CA LEU A 360 24.06 30.91 21.36
C LEU A 360 24.51 31.41 22.73
N TYR A 361 24.70 30.50 23.69
CA TYR A 361 24.90 30.86 25.10
C TYR A 361 26.29 31.46 25.39
N LEU A 362 27.38 30.78 25.04
CA LEU A 362 28.73 31.23 25.36
C LEU A 362 29.07 32.59 24.72
N PRO A 363 28.73 32.87 23.44
CA PRO A 363 28.95 34.19 22.86
C PRO A 363 28.17 35.29 23.59
N ALA A 364 26.91 35.03 23.96
CA ALA A 364 26.09 35.98 24.72
C ALA A 364 26.60 36.18 26.16
N LYS A 365 27.19 35.16 26.79
CA LYS A 365 27.83 35.28 28.10
C LYS A 365 29.13 36.09 28.07
N LEU A 366 29.86 36.03 26.95
CA LEU A 366 31.13 36.72 26.76
C LEU A 366 30.98 38.17 26.26
N SER A 367 29.79 38.57 25.77
CA SER A 367 29.57 39.94 25.31
C SER A 367 29.43 40.92 26.49
N PRO A 368 30.13 42.07 26.46
CA PRO A 368 30.17 43.03 27.58
C PRO A 368 28.85 43.78 27.82
N ASP A 369 27.91 43.75 26.86
CA ASP A 369 26.62 44.45 26.92
C ASP A 369 25.47 43.58 27.48
N SER A 370 25.74 42.32 27.85
CA SER A 370 24.73 41.36 28.28
C SER A 370 24.30 41.57 29.72
N LYS A 371 22.99 41.76 29.94
CA LYS A 371 22.39 41.60 31.27
C LYS A 371 22.07 40.12 31.48
N ASP A 372 22.20 39.60 32.70
CA ASP A 372 21.95 38.18 33.02
C ASP A 372 20.58 37.66 32.55
N GLY A 373 19.57 38.54 32.42
CA GLY A 373 18.24 38.20 31.92
C GLY A 373 18.09 38.08 30.39
N ASP A 374 19.13 38.37 29.61
CA ASP A 374 19.10 38.30 28.12
C ASP A 374 19.93 37.13 27.55
N LEU A 375 20.41 36.24 28.42
CA LEU A 375 21.13 35.04 28.01
C LEU A 375 20.18 34.04 27.34
N PRO A 376 20.60 33.39 26.24
CA PRO A 376 19.82 32.33 25.63
C PRO A 376 19.58 31.16 26.61
N LEU A 377 18.34 30.66 26.62
CA LEU A 377 17.92 29.57 27.48
C LEU A 377 17.77 28.29 26.64
N ILE A 378 18.53 27.26 27.00
CA ILE A 378 18.54 25.98 26.29
C ILE A 378 18.08 24.89 27.25
N VAL A 379 17.02 24.17 26.86
CA VAL A 379 16.47 23.02 27.62
C VAL A 379 16.62 21.77 26.79
N ALA A 380 17.40 20.80 27.27
CA ALA A 380 17.67 19.54 26.62
C ALA A 380 16.95 18.39 27.34
N ILE A 381 16.28 17.53 26.58
CA ILE A 381 15.41 16.47 27.09
C ILE A 381 15.88 15.13 26.52
N ASP A 382 16.09 14.14 27.39
CA ASP A 382 16.36 12.77 26.97
C ASP A 382 15.93 11.75 28.02
N LEU A 383 15.70 10.50 27.62
CA LEU A 383 15.49 9.38 28.53
C LEU A 383 16.78 9.02 29.29
N GLN A 384 17.92 9.17 28.62
CA GLN A 384 19.24 8.86 29.15
C GLN A 384 19.87 10.07 29.86
N PRO A 385 20.61 9.84 30.96
CA PRO A 385 21.38 10.90 31.59
C PRO A 385 22.53 11.36 30.67
N MET A 386 22.78 12.67 30.67
CA MET A 386 23.82 13.30 29.87
C MET A 386 24.85 13.99 30.79
N ALA A 387 26.12 14.05 30.37
CA ALA A 387 27.12 14.83 31.10
C ALA A 387 26.78 16.34 31.04
N PRO A 388 26.97 17.12 32.12
CA PRO A 388 26.63 18.54 32.16
C PRO A 388 27.26 19.34 31.01
N ILE A 389 26.50 20.28 30.45
CA ILE A 389 26.95 21.24 29.43
C ILE A 389 26.64 22.64 29.97
N GLU A 390 27.63 23.53 29.91
CA GLU A 390 27.47 24.89 30.39
C GLU A 390 26.38 25.63 29.60
N GLY A 391 25.45 26.29 30.30
CA GLY A 391 24.34 27.01 29.66
C GLY A 391 23.18 26.14 29.18
N VAL A 392 23.18 24.83 29.47
CA VAL A 392 22.11 23.90 29.08
C VAL A 392 21.47 23.31 30.32
N ILE A 393 20.15 23.49 30.43
CA ILE A 393 19.32 22.82 31.44
C ILE A 393 19.01 21.42 30.91
N GLN A 394 19.31 20.39 31.69
CA GLN A 394 19.13 18.99 31.28
C GLN A 394 17.98 18.38 32.06
N VAL A 395 16.96 17.91 31.34
CA VAL A 395 15.77 17.27 31.89
C VAL A 395 15.79 15.81 31.46
N GLN A 396 15.83 14.90 32.43
CA GLN A 396 15.66 13.48 32.14
C GLN A 396 14.17 13.16 32.08
N GLY A 397 13.66 12.78 30.91
CA GLY A 397 12.23 12.55 30.71
C GLY A 397 11.88 11.99 29.34
N ASP A 398 10.71 11.36 29.27
CA ASP A 398 10.12 10.87 28.02
C ASP A 398 9.39 12.02 27.32
N ILE A 399 9.70 12.27 26.05
CA ILE A 399 9.05 13.34 25.26
C ILE A 399 7.58 13.06 24.98
N THR A 400 7.12 11.81 25.10
CA THR A 400 5.71 11.42 24.94
C THR A 400 4.88 11.72 26.19
N ASN A 401 5.53 11.99 27.33
CA ASN A 401 4.84 12.25 28.58
C ASN A 401 4.52 13.74 28.75
N ALA A 402 3.24 14.06 28.98
CA ALA A 402 2.77 15.43 29.21
C ALA A 402 3.51 16.16 30.35
N ARG A 403 3.96 15.43 31.38
CA ARG A 403 4.74 16.00 32.50
C ARG A 403 6.05 16.63 32.03
N THR A 404 6.69 16.04 31.03
CA THR A 404 7.95 16.55 30.47
C THR A 404 7.73 17.91 29.81
N ILE A 405 6.61 18.09 29.10
CA ILE A 405 6.21 19.36 28.48
C ILE A 405 5.98 20.44 29.55
N GLU A 406 5.30 20.11 30.64
CA GLU A 406 5.09 21.07 31.75
C GLU A 406 6.40 21.55 32.36
N VAL A 407 7.39 20.66 32.53
CA VAL A 407 8.71 21.01 33.04
C VAL A 407 9.43 22.00 32.12
N VAL A 408 9.34 21.78 30.80
CA VAL A 408 9.92 22.69 29.79
C VAL A 408 9.26 24.07 29.86
N ILE A 409 7.94 24.13 29.92
CA ILE A 409 7.19 25.40 30.00
C ILE A 409 7.55 26.17 31.27
N ARG A 410 7.74 25.48 32.40
CA ARG A 410 8.20 26.10 33.65
C ARG A 410 9.60 26.69 33.53
N HIS A 411 10.51 26.01 32.85
CA HIS A 411 11.87 26.54 32.65
C HIS A 411 11.91 27.80 31.78
N PHE A 412 10.95 27.97 30.85
CA PHE A 412 10.83 29.19 30.05
C PHE A 412 9.97 30.29 30.69
N ASP A 413 9.59 30.16 31.97
CA ASP A 413 8.71 31.11 32.67
C ASP A 413 7.39 31.38 31.90
N GLY A 414 6.86 30.35 31.22
CA GLY A 414 5.65 30.45 30.39
C GLY A 414 5.86 31.05 28.98
N CYS A 415 7.08 31.48 28.64
CA CYS A 415 7.43 31.89 27.28
C CYS A 415 7.57 30.68 26.34
N LYS A 416 7.36 30.91 25.04
CA LYS A 416 7.48 29.90 23.99
C LYS A 416 8.90 29.86 23.41
N ALA A 417 9.36 28.68 22.99
CA ALA A 417 10.64 28.46 22.32
C ALA A 417 10.67 29.08 20.92
N ASP A 418 11.85 29.51 20.48
CA ASP A 418 12.10 30.04 19.13
C ASP A 418 12.54 28.93 18.17
N LEU A 419 13.22 27.91 18.71
CA LEU A 419 13.74 26.77 17.96
C LEU A 419 13.53 25.48 18.75
N VAL A 420 13.06 24.43 18.08
CA VAL A 420 13.05 23.05 18.61
C VAL A 420 13.90 22.19 17.67
N VAL A 421 14.81 21.39 18.23
CA VAL A 421 15.65 20.47 17.47
C VAL A 421 15.53 19.04 17.99
N CYS A 422 15.64 18.03 17.12
CA CYS A 422 15.53 16.62 17.49
C CYS A 422 16.46 15.75 16.61
N ASP A 423 17.54 15.21 17.18
CA ASP A 423 18.42 14.23 16.52
C ASP A 423 18.08 12.79 16.93
N GLY A 424 16.93 12.57 17.58
CA GLY A 424 16.50 11.25 18.05
C GLY A 424 16.31 10.23 16.93
N ALA A 425 16.66 8.99 17.22
CA ALA A 425 16.37 7.84 16.36
C ALA A 425 16.02 6.61 17.21
N PRO A 426 15.11 5.74 16.75
CA PRO A 426 14.82 4.47 17.39
C PRO A 426 15.97 3.47 17.16
N ASP A 427 15.93 2.35 17.88
CA ASP A 427 16.80 1.22 17.62
C ASP A 427 16.54 0.68 16.21
N VAL A 428 17.54 0.79 15.33
CA VAL A 428 17.46 0.39 13.92
C VAL A 428 17.40 -1.13 13.82
N THR A 429 16.30 -1.65 13.28
CA THR A 429 16.06 -3.09 13.13
C THR A 429 16.72 -3.66 11.86
N GLY A 430 17.05 -2.79 10.89
CA GLY A 430 17.56 -3.15 9.57
C GLY A 430 16.45 -3.43 8.55
N LEU A 431 15.18 -3.35 8.96
CA LEU A 431 14.03 -3.36 8.07
C LEU A 431 13.65 -1.91 7.78
N HIS A 432 14.12 -1.38 6.64
CA HIS A 432 14.02 0.05 6.33
C HIS A 432 12.59 0.62 6.42
N ASP A 433 11.57 -0.12 5.98
CA ASP A 433 10.17 0.34 6.03
C ASP A 433 9.67 0.49 7.48
N MET A 434 10.02 -0.46 8.36
CA MET A 434 9.67 -0.39 9.78
C MET A 434 10.47 0.71 10.49
N ASP A 435 11.76 0.83 10.19
CA ASP A 435 12.61 1.87 10.77
C ASP A 435 12.13 3.27 10.36
N GLU A 436 11.69 3.46 9.10
CA GLU A 436 11.06 4.70 8.62
C GLU A 436 9.75 5.01 9.36
N PHE A 437 8.90 4.00 9.55
CA PHE A 437 7.65 4.16 10.29
C PHE A 437 7.89 4.59 11.74
N VAL A 438 8.77 3.88 12.46
CA VAL A 438 9.05 4.18 13.88
C VAL A 438 9.74 5.54 14.02
N GLN A 439 10.65 5.91 13.10
CA GLN A 439 11.24 7.25 13.07
C GLN A 439 10.15 8.32 12.87
N SER A 440 9.18 8.08 11.98
CA SER A 440 8.07 9.00 11.73
C SER A 440 7.21 9.20 12.98
N GLN A 441 6.92 8.13 13.73
CA GLN A 441 6.19 8.23 15.01
C GLN A 441 6.96 9.06 16.05
N LEU A 442 8.29 8.94 16.11
CA LEU A 442 9.12 9.76 16.98
C LEU A 442 9.05 11.25 16.62
N ILE A 443 9.00 11.57 15.32
CA ILE A 443 8.86 12.96 14.85
C ILE A 443 7.47 13.49 15.18
N LEU A 444 6.41 12.70 15.07
CA LEU A 444 5.05 13.09 15.46
C LEU A 444 4.94 13.34 16.98
N ALA A 445 5.63 12.55 17.79
CA ALA A 445 5.78 12.84 19.23
C ALA A 445 6.52 14.18 19.44
N GLY A 446 7.59 14.44 18.70
CA GLY A 446 8.28 15.73 18.70
C GLY A 446 7.37 16.90 18.27
N LEU A 447 6.55 16.71 17.23
CA LEU A 447 5.57 17.68 16.75
C LEU A 447 4.52 17.98 17.83
N THR A 448 4.13 16.97 18.62
CA THR A 448 3.26 17.16 19.78
C THR A 448 3.89 18.11 20.78
N VAL A 449 5.18 17.98 21.09
CA VAL A 449 5.90 18.94 21.94
C VAL A 449 5.93 20.33 21.28
N VAL A 450 6.27 20.40 19.99
CA VAL A 450 6.33 21.65 19.21
C VAL A 450 5.03 22.45 19.33
N THR A 451 3.87 21.82 19.17
CA THR A 451 2.57 22.50 19.27
C THR A 451 2.31 23.14 20.64
N HIS A 452 2.95 22.61 21.70
CA HIS A 452 2.81 23.14 23.05
C HIS A 452 3.87 24.17 23.41
N VAL A 453 5.07 24.14 22.80
CA VAL A 453 6.21 24.95 23.25
C VAL A 453 6.73 25.94 22.23
N LEU A 454 6.53 25.74 20.92
CA LEU A 454 7.08 26.61 19.88
C LEU A 454 6.21 27.87 19.69
N ARG A 455 6.85 29.03 19.47
CA ARG A 455 6.13 30.27 19.14
C ARG A 455 5.76 30.31 17.65
N GLU A 456 4.74 31.10 17.32
CA GLU A 456 4.48 31.45 15.93
C GLU A 456 5.70 32.13 15.29
N GLY A 457 6.02 31.72 14.06
CA GLY A 457 7.25 32.07 13.36
C GLY A 457 8.49 31.29 13.79
N GLY A 458 8.39 30.37 14.75
CA GLY A 458 9.49 29.53 15.21
C GLY A 458 9.94 28.47 14.19
N LYS A 459 11.10 27.85 14.43
CA LYS A 459 11.69 26.82 13.57
C LYS A 459 11.71 25.45 14.26
N PHE A 460 11.57 24.37 13.50
CA PHE A 460 11.67 22.99 13.98
C PHE A 460 12.59 22.17 13.07
N VAL A 461 13.57 21.49 13.66
CA VAL A 461 14.51 20.62 12.94
C VAL A 461 14.45 19.21 13.51
N ALA A 462 14.17 18.20 12.69
CA ALA A 462 14.09 16.81 13.14
C ALA A 462 14.81 15.85 12.20
N LYS A 463 15.49 14.85 12.76
CA LYS A 463 15.99 13.70 11.99
C LYS A 463 14.84 12.92 11.40
N ILE A 464 14.95 12.54 10.13
CA ILE A 464 14.02 11.68 9.42
C ILE A 464 14.77 10.54 8.75
N PHE A 465 14.08 9.43 8.48
CA PHE A 465 14.54 8.41 7.56
C PHE A 465 13.76 8.57 6.26
N ARG A 466 14.48 8.88 5.19
CA ARG A 466 13.94 9.10 3.85
C ARG A 466 13.81 7.77 3.13
N GLY A 467 12.63 7.19 3.14
CA GLY A 467 12.26 6.02 2.35
C GLY A 467 11.12 6.33 1.38
N LYS A 468 10.18 5.39 1.21
CA LYS A 468 9.13 5.49 0.18
C LYS A 468 7.95 6.37 0.63
N ASP A 469 7.68 6.45 1.93
CA ASP A 469 6.46 7.06 2.50
C ASP A 469 6.69 8.45 3.12
N THR A 470 7.85 9.07 2.86
CA THR A 470 8.22 10.37 3.45
C THR A 470 7.28 11.53 3.04
N SER A 471 6.47 11.34 2.00
CA SER A 471 5.45 12.30 1.54
C SER A 471 4.34 12.54 2.57
N LEU A 472 3.92 11.50 3.30
CA LEU A 472 2.87 11.65 4.33
C LEU A 472 3.38 12.55 5.47
N LEU A 473 4.58 12.25 5.97
CA LEU A 473 5.23 13.06 7.00
C LEU A 473 5.43 14.50 6.54
N TYR A 474 5.80 14.72 5.27
CA TYR A 474 5.89 16.05 4.69
C TYR A 474 4.56 16.80 4.78
N CYS A 475 3.45 16.19 4.35
CA CYS A 475 2.13 16.80 4.41
C CYS A 475 1.71 17.12 5.85
N GLN A 476 1.97 16.21 6.79
CA GLN A 476 1.67 16.40 8.21
C GLN A 476 2.42 17.60 8.81
N LEU A 477 3.70 17.76 8.47
CA LEU A 477 4.49 18.93 8.88
C LEU A 477 4.01 20.21 8.17
N LYS A 478 3.61 20.12 6.90
CA LYS A 478 3.16 21.27 6.09
C LYS A 478 1.89 21.93 6.64
N LEU A 479 1.05 21.20 7.37
CA LEU A 479 -0.11 21.77 8.08
C LEU A 479 0.27 22.87 9.08
N PHE A 480 1.45 22.75 9.68
CA PHE A 480 1.92 23.63 10.75
C PHE A 480 3.06 24.54 10.31
N PHE A 481 3.69 24.26 9.18
CA PHE A 481 4.86 24.96 8.69
C PHE A 481 4.69 25.27 7.21
N PRO A 482 4.57 26.56 6.82
CA PRO A 482 4.48 26.97 5.43
C PRO A 482 5.68 26.53 4.59
N THR A 483 6.87 26.39 5.21
CA THR A 483 8.09 25.92 4.55
C THR A 483 8.61 24.69 5.27
N VAL A 484 8.70 23.57 4.54
CA VAL A 484 9.29 22.31 5.01
C VAL A 484 10.28 21.87 3.93
N THR A 485 11.53 21.63 4.32
CA THR A 485 12.61 21.18 3.42
C THR A 485 13.30 19.97 4.03
N PHE A 486 13.48 18.92 3.25
CA PHE A 486 14.26 17.74 3.65
C PHE A 486 15.71 17.88 3.19
N ALA A 487 16.58 18.26 4.12
CA ALA A 487 18.00 18.51 3.89
C ALA A 487 18.84 17.28 4.23
N LYS A 488 19.94 17.07 3.48
CA LYS A 488 20.93 16.03 3.77
C LYS A 488 22.31 16.66 3.95
N PRO A 489 22.77 16.85 5.20
CA PRO A 489 24.06 17.46 5.49
C PRO A 489 25.23 16.67 4.88
N LYS A 490 26.30 17.37 4.50
CA LYS A 490 27.52 16.76 3.92
C LYS A 490 28.21 15.79 4.88
N SER A 491 27.94 15.90 6.18
CA SER A 491 28.44 15.00 7.22
C SER A 491 27.64 13.70 7.36
N SER A 492 26.44 13.63 6.76
CA SER A 492 25.65 12.41 6.63
C SER A 492 26.14 11.58 5.44
N ARG A 493 26.16 10.25 5.60
CA ARG A 493 26.65 9.34 4.55
C ARG A 493 25.64 9.31 3.40
N ASN A 494 26.12 9.35 2.16
CA ASN A 494 25.23 9.32 1.00
C ASN A 494 24.40 8.03 0.94
N SER A 495 24.97 6.90 1.38
CA SER A 495 24.33 5.58 1.48
C SER A 495 23.33 5.44 2.63
N SER A 496 23.28 6.38 3.58
CA SER A 496 22.32 6.34 4.67
C SER A 496 20.97 6.90 4.22
N ILE A 497 19.87 6.32 4.70
CA ILE A 497 18.51 6.88 4.55
C ILE A 497 18.27 8.08 5.47
N GLU A 498 19.19 8.42 6.37
CA GLU A 498 19.10 9.58 7.24
C GLU A 498 19.08 10.90 6.45
N ALA A 499 18.09 11.73 6.77
CA ALA A 499 17.95 13.11 6.34
C ALA A 499 17.39 13.95 7.50
N PHE A 500 17.16 15.24 7.28
CA PHE A 500 16.63 16.16 8.30
C PHE A 500 15.50 17.00 7.71
N ALA A 501 14.36 17.02 8.40
CA ALA A 501 13.29 17.95 8.13
C ALA A 501 13.60 19.29 8.79
N VAL A 502 13.73 20.33 7.98
CA VAL A 502 13.87 21.73 8.40
C VAL A 502 12.52 22.40 8.14
N CYS A 503 11.83 22.75 9.20
CA CYS A 503 10.51 23.36 9.17
C CYS A 503 10.62 24.80 9.66
N GLU A 504 10.13 25.74 8.87
CA GLU A 504 10.28 27.18 9.14
C GLU A 504 8.91 27.86 9.22
N ASN A 505 8.88 28.96 9.98
CA ASN A 505 7.71 29.81 10.19
C ASN A 505 6.49 29.05 10.75
N TYR A 506 6.63 28.45 11.93
CA TYR A 506 5.53 27.77 12.61
C TYR A 506 4.24 28.62 12.60
N SER A 507 3.20 28.08 11.98
CA SER A 507 1.92 28.73 11.72
C SER A 507 0.81 27.68 11.86
N PRO A 508 0.36 27.38 13.10
CA PRO A 508 -0.73 26.43 13.31
C PRO A 508 -2.04 26.97 12.69
N PRO A 509 -2.99 26.09 12.33
CA PRO A 509 -4.30 26.50 11.84
C PRO A 509 -5.05 27.41 12.82
N GLU A 510 -5.87 28.33 12.30
CA GLU A 510 -6.63 29.26 13.13
C GLU A 510 -7.58 28.51 14.07
N GLY A 511 -7.51 28.81 15.38
CA GLY A 511 -8.29 28.11 16.40
C GLY A 511 -7.77 26.72 16.79
N PHE A 512 -6.59 26.31 16.29
CA PHE A 512 -5.99 25.02 16.62
C PHE A 512 -5.72 24.86 18.12
N ASN A 513 -6.26 23.80 18.71
CA ASN A 513 -5.93 23.37 20.06
C ASN A 513 -4.94 22.20 20.00
N PRO A 514 -3.78 22.28 20.70
CA PRO A 514 -2.80 21.19 20.71
C PRO A 514 -3.35 19.81 21.12
N LYS A 515 -4.47 19.75 21.84
CA LYS A 515 -5.16 18.49 22.17
C LYS A 515 -5.83 17.80 20.98
N ASP A 516 -6.15 18.54 19.92
CA ASP A 516 -6.80 18.04 18.71
C ASP A 516 -5.80 17.60 17.62
N LEU A 517 -4.49 17.64 17.90
CA LEU A 517 -3.42 17.29 16.96
C LEU A 517 -3.63 15.92 16.32
N HIS A 518 -4.02 14.91 17.10
CA HIS A 518 -4.20 13.55 16.58
C HIS A 518 -5.35 13.48 15.57
N ARG A 519 -6.48 14.13 15.85
CA ARG A 519 -7.64 14.19 14.97
C ARG A 519 -7.31 14.86 13.63
N LEU A 520 -6.60 15.99 13.67
CA LEU A 520 -6.20 16.72 12.47
C LEU A 520 -5.23 15.92 11.58
N LEU A 521 -4.31 15.16 12.19
CA LEU A 521 -3.37 14.32 11.44
C LEU A 521 -4.04 13.10 10.79
N GLU A 522 -5.15 12.60 11.34
CA GLU A 522 -5.96 11.54 10.74
C GLU A 522 -6.72 12.02 9.51
N GLU A 523 -7.24 13.25 9.51
CA GLU A 523 -7.96 13.84 8.38
C GLU A 523 -7.09 13.95 7.12
N VAL A 524 -5.80 14.27 7.26
CA VAL A 524 -4.85 14.39 6.15
C VAL A 524 -4.54 13.06 5.46
N GLY A 525 -4.72 11.93 6.14
CA GLY A 525 -4.59 10.61 5.51
C GLY A 525 -5.92 9.98 5.08
N SER A 526 -7.05 10.69 5.26
CA SER A 526 -8.37 10.27 4.83
C SER A 526 -8.72 10.85 3.44
N PRO A 527 -9.38 10.08 2.54
CA PRO A 527 -9.75 10.56 1.21
C PRO A 527 -10.72 11.75 1.19
N SER A 528 -11.31 12.14 2.32
CA SER A 528 -12.29 13.22 2.46
C SER A 528 -11.68 14.62 2.61
N GLY A 529 -10.42 14.74 3.06
CA GLY A 529 -9.79 16.04 3.41
C GLY A 529 -9.39 16.92 2.23
N ALA A 530 -9.65 16.49 0.98
CA ALA A 530 -9.27 17.22 -0.22
C ALA A 530 -10.31 18.26 -0.69
N GLU A 531 -11.52 18.28 -0.13
CA GLU A 531 -12.57 19.21 -0.56
C GLU A 531 -12.53 20.57 0.14
N ASP A 532 -11.88 20.69 1.31
CA ASP A 532 -11.91 21.91 2.15
C ASP A 532 -10.60 22.75 2.17
N LEU A 533 -9.58 22.37 1.39
CA LEU A 533 -8.38 23.21 1.20
C LEU A 533 -8.38 23.82 -0.21
N GLY A 534 -8.69 25.12 -0.24
CA GLY A 534 -8.85 26.01 -1.39
C GLY A 534 -8.13 25.63 -2.70
N THR A 535 -8.92 25.65 -3.76
CA THR A 535 -8.60 25.35 -5.16
C THR A 535 -7.71 26.41 -5.84
N GLU A 536 -6.54 26.73 -5.27
CA GLU A 536 -5.57 27.66 -5.90
C GLU A 536 -4.11 27.16 -5.83
N LEU A 537 -3.85 25.89 -6.15
CA LEU A 537 -2.49 25.42 -6.44
C LEU A 537 -2.52 24.38 -7.58
N ILE A 538 -2.92 24.82 -8.77
CA ILE A 538 -2.71 24.05 -10.01
C ILE A 538 -1.98 24.95 -11.00
N HIS A 539 -0.64 24.87 -11.03
CA HIS A 539 0.16 24.97 -12.24
C HIS A 539 1.59 24.45 -11.95
N GLY A 540 1.82 23.20 -12.34
CA GLY A 540 3.11 22.53 -12.25
C GLY A 540 2.91 21.02 -12.38
N ASP A 541 3.15 20.48 -13.57
CA ASP A 541 3.08 19.06 -13.90
C ASP A 541 3.79 18.18 -12.86
N GLN A 542 3.08 17.23 -12.23
CA GLN A 542 3.47 15.84 -11.90
C GLN A 542 2.29 15.11 -11.20
N PRO A 543 2.09 13.78 -11.40
CA PRO A 543 0.89 13.07 -10.97
C PRO A 543 0.93 12.75 -9.46
N VAL A 544 -0.09 13.15 -8.72
CA VAL A 544 -0.21 12.92 -7.27
C VAL A 544 -0.90 11.58 -7.01
N PHE A 545 -0.16 10.63 -6.43
CA PHE A 545 -0.63 9.28 -6.12
C PHE A 545 -1.40 9.18 -4.80
N LYS A 546 -2.46 8.38 -4.86
CA LYS A 546 -3.31 7.83 -3.79
C LYS A 546 -2.61 6.66 -3.09
N VAL A 547 -2.49 6.63 -1.76
CA VAL A 547 -2.35 5.40 -0.95
C VAL A 547 -3.00 5.57 0.44
N PHE A 548 -3.48 4.44 0.95
CA PHE A 548 -4.40 4.14 2.05
C PHE A 548 -3.90 4.42 3.48
N LEU A 549 -4.80 4.95 4.32
CA LEU A 549 -4.83 4.64 5.75
C LEU A 549 -5.87 3.53 6.02
N TYR A 550 -5.46 2.49 6.74
CA TYR A 550 -6.36 1.64 7.52
C TYR A 550 -6.02 1.83 8.99
N ALA A 551 -6.81 2.62 9.68
CA ALA A 551 -7.18 2.38 11.06
C ALA A 551 -8.68 2.72 11.15
N ASN A 552 -9.47 1.70 11.39
CA ASN A 552 -10.91 1.79 11.51
C ASN A 552 -11.22 2.39 12.89
N THR A 553 -11.91 3.52 12.95
CA THR A 553 -13.14 3.68 13.77
C THR A 553 -13.84 5.00 13.40
N ASN A 554 -15.08 4.89 12.92
CA ASN A 554 -16.01 6.01 12.77
C ASN A 554 -16.57 6.41 14.15
N ASP A 555 -16.22 7.62 14.55
CA ASP A 555 -17.03 8.71 15.13
C ASP A 555 -18.36 8.41 15.86
N GLN A 556 -18.43 8.81 17.13
CA GLN A 556 -19.43 9.78 17.62
C GLN A 556 -19.04 10.31 19.01
N SER A 557 -19.03 11.64 19.13
CA SER A 557 -18.69 12.42 20.31
C SER A 557 -19.54 12.10 21.55
N VAL A 558 -18.91 11.57 22.62
CA VAL A 558 -19.41 11.66 24.00
C VAL A 558 -18.21 11.79 24.96
N ASN A 559 -18.19 12.87 25.75
CA ASN A 559 -17.25 13.07 26.86
C ASN A 559 -17.40 11.96 27.91
N PHE A 560 -16.34 11.22 28.27
CA PHE A 560 -16.27 10.56 29.58
C PHE A 560 -14.81 10.34 30.04
N GLU A 561 -14.60 10.58 31.34
CA GLU A 561 -13.38 10.29 32.11
C GLU A 561 -12.97 8.81 31.98
N LEU A 562 -11.65 8.59 31.96
CA LEU A 562 -11.02 7.27 31.95
C LEU A 562 -11.23 6.56 33.29
N ASP A 563 -12.16 5.61 33.33
CA ASP A 563 -12.11 4.47 34.25
C ASP A 563 -12.03 3.18 33.43
N MET A 564 -10.90 2.48 33.58
CA MET A 564 -10.64 1.17 32.98
C MET A 564 -11.48 0.10 33.69
N ASP A 565 -12.62 -0.29 33.10
CA ASP A 565 -13.31 -1.53 33.49
C ASP A 565 -13.68 -2.35 32.24
N CYS A 566 -12.95 -3.47 32.04
CA CYS A 566 -13.02 -4.35 30.86
C CYS A 566 -14.28 -5.23 30.79
N SER A 567 -15.43 -4.78 31.30
CA SER A 567 -16.64 -5.60 31.44
C SER A 567 -17.83 -5.16 30.57
N SER A 568 -17.74 -4.08 29.80
CA SER A 568 -18.85 -3.63 28.93
C SER A 568 -18.47 -3.58 27.44
N GLY A 569 -19.25 -4.31 26.64
CA GLY A 569 -18.91 -4.74 25.29
C GLY A 569 -19.02 -3.67 24.21
N TRP A 570 -17.93 -3.52 23.46
CA TRP A 570 -17.81 -2.71 22.24
C TRP A 570 -17.87 -3.55 20.94
N LEU A 571 -18.35 -4.79 21.01
CA LEU A 571 -18.37 -5.70 19.86
C LEU A 571 -19.80 -5.91 19.39
N GLU A 572 -20.15 -5.29 18.26
CA GLU A 572 -21.42 -5.52 17.57
C GLU A 572 -21.27 -6.59 16.47
N GLY A 573 -22.34 -7.35 16.23
CA GLY A 573 -22.37 -8.42 15.22
C GLY A 573 -21.50 -9.65 15.57
N PRO A 574 -20.89 -10.34 14.58
CA PRO A 574 -20.17 -11.61 14.79
C PRO A 574 -18.97 -11.53 15.74
N ASN A 575 -18.53 -10.32 16.07
CA ASN A 575 -17.45 -10.07 16.99
C ASN A 575 -17.89 -10.10 18.48
N LYS A 576 -19.19 -10.19 18.79
CA LYS A 576 -19.74 -10.10 20.16
C LYS A 576 -19.29 -11.23 21.11
N VAL A 577 -18.78 -12.33 20.58
CA VAL A 577 -18.36 -13.50 21.36
C VAL A 577 -16.83 -13.55 21.40
N TYR A 578 -16.24 -13.16 22.53
CA TYR A 578 -14.88 -13.56 22.86
C TYR A 578 -14.87 -15.08 23.01
N ILE A 579 -14.28 -15.79 22.04
CA ILE A 579 -13.85 -17.17 22.26
C ILE A 579 -12.55 -17.07 23.04
N PRO A 580 -12.49 -17.47 24.32
CA PRO A 580 -11.24 -17.47 25.05
C PRO A 580 -10.26 -18.37 24.31
N PHE A 581 -9.06 -17.85 24.09
CA PHE A 581 -7.96 -18.59 23.49
C PHE A 581 -7.67 -19.81 24.38
N LEU A 582 -8.18 -20.98 23.99
CA LEU A 582 -7.75 -22.24 24.58
C LEU A 582 -6.43 -22.59 23.91
N ALA A 583 -5.34 -22.04 24.44
CA ALA A 583 -4.03 -22.64 24.22
C ALA A 583 -4.15 -24.13 24.61
N CYS A 584 -3.61 -25.03 23.80
CA CYS A 584 -3.55 -26.45 24.15
C CYS A 584 -2.70 -26.61 25.43
N GLY A 585 -3.37 -26.58 26.58
CA GLY A 585 -2.78 -26.55 27.91
C GLY A 585 -3.66 -25.71 28.84
N ASP A 586 -4.49 -26.37 29.64
CA ASP A 586 -5.15 -25.68 30.75
C ASP A 586 -4.12 -25.28 31.82
N LEU A 587 -4.47 -24.34 32.70
CA LEU A 587 -3.60 -23.90 33.81
C LEU A 587 -3.30 -25.01 34.85
N SER A 588 -3.88 -26.20 34.68
CA SER A 588 -3.65 -27.40 35.49
C SER A 588 -2.80 -28.47 34.78
N GLY A 589 -2.39 -28.22 33.53
CA GLY A 589 -1.65 -29.14 32.68
C GLY A 589 -0.14 -28.94 32.77
N TYR A 590 0.60 -29.99 32.42
CA TYR A 590 2.05 -29.92 32.26
C TYR A 590 2.37 -29.06 31.03
N ASP A 591 2.81 -27.82 31.25
CA ASP A 591 3.45 -26.92 30.28
C ASP A 591 4.56 -27.62 29.48
N SER A 592 4.45 -27.64 28.15
CA SER A 592 5.39 -28.30 27.24
C SER A 592 6.80 -27.71 27.25
N ASP A 593 6.94 -26.44 27.64
CA ASP A 593 8.23 -25.74 27.67
C ASP A 593 8.89 -25.75 29.06
N ARG A 594 8.24 -26.37 30.05
CA ARG A 594 8.77 -26.52 31.41
C ARG A 594 9.36 -27.92 31.61
N SER A 595 10.59 -27.99 32.13
CA SER A 595 11.17 -29.26 32.59
C SER A 595 10.65 -29.61 33.97
N TYR A 596 9.96 -30.75 34.09
CA TYR A 596 9.42 -31.24 35.37
C TYR A 596 10.40 -32.16 36.09
N PRO A 597 10.43 -32.12 37.43
CA PRO A 597 11.14 -33.12 38.21
C PRO A 597 10.51 -34.49 37.94
N LEU A 598 11.36 -35.50 37.70
CA LEU A 598 10.92 -36.87 37.46
C LEU A 598 10.11 -37.36 38.67
N PRO A 599 8.95 -38.02 38.45
CA PRO A 599 8.13 -38.50 39.55
C PRO A 599 8.91 -39.50 40.39
N LYS A 600 8.95 -39.28 41.71
CA LYS A 600 9.50 -40.25 42.66
C LYS A 600 8.50 -41.40 42.80
N VAL A 601 8.68 -42.47 42.03
CA VAL A 601 7.85 -43.67 42.15
C VAL A 601 8.34 -44.48 43.35
N ALA A 602 7.42 -45.00 44.16
CA ALA A 602 7.71 -45.68 45.41
C ALA A 602 8.53 -46.99 45.26
N GLU A 603 8.70 -47.54 44.06
CA GLU A 603 9.49 -48.77 43.83
C GLU A 603 10.21 -48.81 42.46
N GLY A 604 10.81 -47.70 42.00
CA GLY A 604 11.69 -47.76 40.82
C GLY A 604 12.30 -46.43 40.38
N THR A 605 13.59 -46.43 40.06
CA THR A 605 14.29 -45.31 39.42
C THR A 605 13.77 -45.11 37.99
N TYR A 606 13.34 -43.89 37.65
CA TYR A 606 13.00 -43.51 36.27
C TYR A 606 14.16 -43.86 35.33
N GLN A 607 13.90 -44.71 34.33
CA GLN A 607 14.89 -45.12 33.34
C GLN A 607 14.73 -44.24 32.10
N SER A 608 15.68 -43.33 31.88
CA SER A 608 15.72 -42.52 30.65
C SER A 608 15.99 -43.43 29.47
N LEU A 609 15.04 -43.52 28.53
CA LEU A 609 15.23 -44.23 27.27
C LEU A 609 15.82 -43.27 26.23
N ASP A 610 16.71 -43.78 25.39
CA ASP A 610 17.23 -43.01 24.26
C ASP A 610 16.12 -42.78 23.22
N PRO A 611 16.09 -41.62 22.56
CA PRO A 611 15.14 -41.34 21.50
C PRO A 611 15.33 -42.36 20.35
N VAL A 612 14.21 -42.91 19.87
CA VAL A 612 14.19 -43.93 18.79
C VAL A 612 14.94 -43.46 17.54
N GLN A 613 14.94 -42.16 17.27
CA GLN A 613 15.79 -41.54 16.27
C GLN A 613 16.31 -40.19 16.77
N PRO A 614 17.64 -40.00 16.88
CA PRO A 614 18.20 -38.70 17.22
C PRO A 614 17.99 -37.70 16.07
N PRO A 615 17.91 -36.39 16.34
CA PRO A 615 17.85 -35.36 15.31
C PRO A 615 19.03 -35.52 14.35
N ILE A 616 18.76 -35.49 13.04
CA ILE A 616 19.80 -35.69 12.00
C ILE A 616 20.79 -34.51 12.00
N ALA A 617 20.34 -33.31 12.36
CA ALA A 617 21.16 -32.11 12.52
C ALA A 617 20.64 -31.24 13.68
N PRO A 618 20.98 -31.56 14.95
CA PRO A 618 20.51 -30.77 16.07
C PRO A 618 21.17 -29.37 16.09
N PRO A 619 20.44 -28.30 16.47
CA PRO A 619 20.99 -26.93 16.53
C PRO A 619 22.21 -26.80 17.45
N TYR A 620 22.28 -27.67 18.46
CA TYR A 620 23.37 -27.74 19.45
C TYR A 620 24.56 -28.61 19.02
N LYS A 621 24.54 -29.21 17.82
CA LYS A 621 25.62 -30.08 17.31
C LYS A 621 26.97 -29.39 17.33
N ARG A 622 27.02 -28.15 16.81
CA ARG A 622 28.25 -27.33 16.77
C ARG A 622 28.75 -26.97 18.17
N ALA A 623 27.84 -26.67 19.11
CA ALA A 623 28.19 -26.39 20.50
C ALA A 623 28.76 -27.64 21.20
N LEU A 624 28.20 -28.83 20.95
CA LEU A 624 28.74 -30.09 21.45
C LEU A 624 30.11 -30.43 20.86
N GLU A 625 30.32 -30.17 19.57
CA GLU A 625 31.62 -30.33 18.90
C GLU A 625 32.67 -29.38 19.47
N MET A 626 32.33 -28.09 19.68
CA MET A 626 33.21 -27.11 20.32
C MET A 626 33.53 -27.48 21.78
N LYS A 627 32.55 -27.98 22.53
CA LYS A 627 32.74 -28.46 23.91
C LYS A 627 33.63 -29.70 23.95
N LYS A 628 33.48 -30.64 23.01
CA LYS A 628 34.36 -31.81 22.85
C LYS A 628 35.80 -31.40 22.49
N ALA A 629 35.97 -30.46 21.57
CA ALA A 629 37.28 -29.94 21.18
C ALA A 629 37.97 -29.23 22.36
N SER A 630 37.23 -28.42 23.12
CA SER A 630 37.74 -27.78 24.35
C SER A 630 38.12 -28.80 25.44
N SER A 631 37.38 -29.90 25.56
CA SER A 631 37.67 -30.98 26.52
C SER A 631 38.87 -31.84 26.10
N GLN A 632 39.11 -32.02 24.80
CA GLN A 632 40.29 -32.71 24.27
C GLN A 632 41.57 -31.89 24.45
N GLY A 633 41.52 -30.57 24.27
CA GLY A 633 42.66 -29.68 24.55
C GLY A 633 43.12 -29.72 26.01
N ILE A 634 42.19 -29.89 26.96
CA ILE A 634 42.52 -30.04 28.39
C ILE A 634 43.21 -31.39 28.68
N ARG A 635 42.78 -32.48 28.01
CA ARG A 635 43.42 -33.80 28.15
C ARG A 635 44.81 -33.90 27.51
N GLU A 636 45.09 -33.11 26.47
CA GLU A 636 46.44 -33.02 25.90
C GLU A 636 47.39 -32.20 26.78
N LEU A 637 46.90 -31.15 27.44
CA LEU A 637 47.65 -30.38 28.45
C LEU A 637 48.02 -31.21 29.69
N GLU A 638 47.12 -32.09 30.17
CA GLU A 638 47.42 -32.99 31.29
C GLU A 638 48.44 -34.10 30.95
N LYS A 639 48.54 -34.50 29.67
CA LYS A 639 49.58 -35.44 29.22
C LYS A 639 50.95 -34.81 29.07
N LEU A 640 51.02 -33.50 28.88
CA LEU A 640 52.28 -32.73 28.77
C LEU A 640 52.88 -32.38 30.14
N SER A 641 52.15 -32.54 31.25
CA SER A 641 52.63 -32.15 32.60
C SER A 641 53.15 -33.31 33.46
N LEU A 642 53.35 -34.51 32.91
CA LEU A 642 53.79 -35.70 33.66
C LEU A 642 55.18 -36.22 33.25
N ASP A 643 55.87 -35.59 32.29
CA ASP A 643 57.25 -35.93 31.87
C ASP A 643 58.23 -34.74 31.96
N SER A 644 58.12 -33.91 33.01
CA SER A 644 59.13 -32.90 33.34
C SER A 644 59.45 -32.86 34.82
#